data_AF-A0A1W6LLK1-F1
#
_entry.id   AF-A0A1W6LLK1-F1
#
_cell.length_a   1.000
_cell.length_b   1.000
_cell.length_c   1.000
_cell.angle_alpha   90.00
_cell.angle_beta   90.00
_cell.angle_gamma   90.00
#
_symmetry.space_group_name_H-M   'P 1'
#
loop_
_entity.id
_entity.type
_entity.pdbx_description
1 polymer ?
#
loop_
_entity_poly.entity_id
_entity_poly.type
_entity_poly.pdbx_seq_one_letter_code
_entity_poly.pdbx_strand_id
1 'polypeptide(L)'
;MGYIKRIWVFVLAAFFFCPLVKAEDKRVDCWFETAEIFGSSASGSIIEEGRGQRFSIDYQNRKAGDLSVVYTSDSVQEKEIGFMVPSYSDYWDAGPEWELHISMKSTHSEPTRWAVSIVDTNGGKALSEMESITTNSWKEVVFNSGQFKPSYTKFDETKLKTFQIRARLPQGKKLWFDDIYFKKKNGETLGVMEKSIDRRMAEAGQTREARIEAAMRRAQTKSPSSVLNAYFAKLYLDRQTESINQKLYIIFTTKNSAVRKQFGINQPWNPYLDSMLFRFWFTFNRTNGKYKRLTSETQNALLDLIWERNRRRNDINLAERSSWDIVNSESLDLCFKSAALLSSQIFKNRMAYESKEYFDSGKGGGAGYWFHMNGDIKTFGPEGRAEPKDRNTGNSEEHYNAWAEFFKKYIKERADKGFFIANASPVYSKYTINYIYDIHDYCEDKELRDLCGKFLDLYWADWLQDCIAGYRGGVKIKDYAELDARVDSTHLMLQYHLGGGGTAEIITINQLLSDYRLPEVLWDMALDRRSLGEFEYISRRPGEEENKRPRPLGDERTFLCDKESRIVRYSWVTPDYVMASRMTHPSAVMNHLSAAPMWHGVQFNTSPQAMVTPRAINIKDDTSWNLYKESGYFRSVQHKNVMITQQARSYITVNPAWFLEEKNNDLPIGIHFGEKPDRMVEKQGWIFIEQGNSFLAVRPVRSYYEAGGEFDYLEGPHGLESKLENRSYEWNSLENIAKLKSSHSPIIFETARKSNYSNLTKFIQHIDMAEIKLVNGIVPEAYSVVYTTTDISGKEIKLYLNAANNEMPKINGEYLDYEPDKLFDSPYMQSLYDSGVTNIMCGGRDLTLSF
;
A
#
# COMPACT_ATOMS: atom_id res chain seq x y z
N MET A 1 39.11 8.50 39.10
CA MET A 1 37.81 9.03 38.58
C MET A 1 37.84 10.54 38.26
N GLY A 2 38.99 11.14 37.91
CA GLY A 2 39.12 12.60 37.73
C GLY A 2 39.74 13.08 36.40
N TYR A 3 40.08 12.18 35.47
CA TYR A 3 40.82 12.53 34.25
C TYR A 3 40.05 12.28 32.93
N ILE A 4 38.86 11.66 32.97
CA ILE A 4 38.04 11.33 31.79
C ILE A 4 37.04 12.45 31.42
N LYS A 5 36.80 13.42 32.31
CA LYS A 5 35.82 14.51 32.08
C LYS A 5 36.35 15.72 31.28
N ARG A 6 37.66 15.83 31.02
CA ARG A 6 38.23 17.02 30.33
C ARG A 6 38.40 16.88 28.82
N ILE A 7 38.33 15.66 28.26
CA ILE A 7 38.43 15.45 26.79
C ILE A 7 37.07 15.67 26.10
N TRP A 8 35.94 15.55 26.82
CA TRP A 8 34.60 15.75 26.25
C TRP A 8 34.20 17.23 26.05
N VAL A 9 34.88 18.17 26.72
CA VAL A 9 34.51 19.61 26.64
C VAL A 9 35.21 20.32 25.47
N PHE A 10 36.35 19.81 24.98
CA PHE A 10 37.07 20.44 23.86
C PHE A 10 36.60 19.97 22.47
N VAL A 11 35.93 18.82 22.35
CA VAL A 11 35.34 18.36 21.08
C VAL A 11 33.98 19.04 20.79
N LEU A 12 33.30 19.55 21.82
CA LEU A 12 31.99 20.22 21.68
C LEU A 12 32.09 21.71 21.30
N ALA A 13 33.22 22.38 21.53
CA ALA A 13 33.36 23.81 21.25
C ALA A 13 33.81 24.13 19.81
N ALA A 14 34.38 23.16 19.08
CA ALA A 14 34.85 23.36 17.70
C ALA A 14 33.73 23.24 16.63
N PHE A 15 32.52 22.83 17.02
CA PHE A 15 31.38 22.65 16.09
C PHE A 15 30.47 23.88 15.96
N PHE A 16 30.68 24.97 16.71
CA PHE A 16 29.74 26.09 16.79
C PHE A 16 30.06 27.34 15.95
N PHE A 17 31.09 27.30 15.09
CA PHE A 17 31.44 28.45 14.23
C PHE A 17 31.74 28.10 12.77
N CYS A 18 31.13 27.04 12.23
CA CYS A 18 30.87 27.03 10.79
C CYS A 18 29.60 27.83 10.55
N PRO A 19 29.58 28.86 9.66
CA PRO A 19 28.32 29.38 9.18
C PRO A 19 27.53 28.17 8.66
N LEU A 20 26.31 27.98 9.19
CA LEU A 20 25.30 27.09 8.62
C LEU A 20 25.07 27.57 7.19
N VAL A 21 25.89 27.10 6.26
CA VAL A 21 25.53 27.04 4.86
C VAL A 21 24.29 26.17 4.90
N LYS A 22 23.10 26.78 4.74
CA LYS A 22 21.87 26.02 4.49
C LYS A 22 22.24 25.04 3.39
N ALA A 23 22.25 23.75 3.71
CA ALA A 23 22.39 22.72 2.70
C ALA A 23 21.34 23.05 1.63
N GLU A 24 21.73 23.07 0.36
CA GLU A 24 20.75 23.25 -0.72
C GLU A 24 19.61 22.26 -0.50
N ASP A 25 18.37 22.77 -0.46
CA ASP A 25 17.20 21.93 -0.23
C ASP A 25 17.18 20.83 -1.27
N LYS A 26 17.22 19.59 -0.80
CA LYS A 26 17.25 18.43 -1.69
C LYS A 26 16.00 18.41 -2.55
N ARG A 27 16.20 18.43 -3.86
CA ARG A 27 15.15 18.34 -4.87
C ARG A 27 14.80 16.87 -5.13
N VAL A 28 13.52 16.52 -5.00
CA VAL A 28 13.02 15.13 -5.13
C VAL A 28 11.85 15.03 -6.10
N ASP A 29 11.67 13.85 -6.67
CA ASP A 29 10.57 13.53 -7.57
C ASP A 29 9.36 12.97 -6.85
N CYS A 30 8.23 13.00 -7.55
CA CYS A 30 7.03 12.34 -7.09
C CYS A 30 6.41 11.51 -8.22
N TRP A 31 6.34 10.19 -8.02
CA TRP A 31 5.98 9.22 -9.06
C TRP A 31 4.64 9.51 -9.76
N PHE A 32 3.65 10.03 -9.03
CA PHE A 32 2.33 10.26 -9.62
C PHE A 32 2.27 11.52 -10.50
N GLU A 33 3.25 12.43 -10.41
CA GLU A 33 3.23 13.67 -11.18
C GLU A 33 3.27 13.37 -12.69
N THR A 34 3.91 12.29 -13.13
CA THR A 34 3.96 11.89 -14.54
C THR A 34 2.57 11.84 -15.20
N ALA A 35 1.60 11.24 -14.51
CA ALA A 35 0.23 11.13 -15.02
C ALA A 35 -0.55 12.46 -14.91
N GLU A 36 -0.07 13.41 -14.11
CA GLU A 36 -0.73 14.68 -13.85
C GLU A 36 -0.14 15.84 -14.66
N ILE A 37 1.16 15.90 -14.90
CA ILE A 37 1.77 17.10 -15.49
C ILE A 37 2.19 16.87 -16.93
N PHE A 38 2.39 15.64 -17.38
CA PHE A 38 2.78 15.37 -18.76
C PHE A 38 1.59 15.05 -19.65
N GLY A 39 1.69 15.40 -20.92
CA GLY A 39 0.64 15.09 -21.89
C GLY A 39 1.11 15.21 -23.33
N SER A 40 0.36 14.55 -24.22
CA SER A 40 0.58 14.66 -25.66
C SER A 40 -0.72 14.81 -26.41
N SER A 41 -0.73 15.61 -27.47
CA SER A 41 -1.94 15.83 -28.28
C SER A 41 -1.62 15.86 -29.77
N ALA A 42 -2.65 15.93 -30.61
CA ALA A 42 -2.48 16.22 -32.02
C ALA A 42 -1.75 17.57 -32.23
N SER A 43 -1.02 17.68 -33.34
CA SER A 43 -0.35 18.92 -33.73
C SER A 43 -1.32 20.10 -33.73
N GLY A 44 -0.95 21.22 -33.09
CA GLY A 44 -1.77 22.43 -32.97
C GLY A 44 -2.67 22.49 -31.73
N SER A 45 -2.99 21.37 -31.10
CA SER A 45 -3.81 21.31 -29.87
C SER A 45 -3.04 21.74 -28.62
N ILE A 46 -3.73 21.85 -27.48
CA ILE A 46 -3.11 22.00 -26.16
C ILE A 46 -3.03 20.61 -25.54
N ILE A 47 -1.87 20.27 -24.96
CA ILE A 47 -1.58 18.92 -24.44
C ILE A 47 -2.46 18.48 -23.26
N GLU A 48 -3.24 19.39 -22.66
CA GLU A 48 -4.16 19.11 -21.54
C GLU A 48 -5.14 17.98 -21.84
N GLU A 49 -5.64 17.90 -23.07
CA GLU A 49 -6.60 16.87 -23.48
C GLU A 49 -6.00 15.45 -23.50
N GLY A 50 -4.67 15.35 -23.57
CA GLY A 50 -3.95 14.08 -23.59
C GLY A 50 -3.04 13.88 -22.38
N ARG A 51 -3.41 14.43 -21.22
CA ARG A 51 -2.72 14.23 -19.93
C ARG A 51 -2.46 12.74 -19.67
N GLY A 52 -1.23 12.41 -19.29
CA GLY A 52 -0.71 11.06 -19.02
C GLY A 52 -0.58 10.15 -20.24
N GLN A 53 -1.10 10.53 -21.42
CA GLN A 53 -1.10 9.66 -22.58
C GLN A 53 0.32 9.51 -23.14
N ARG A 54 0.77 8.25 -23.27
CA ARG A 54 2.07 7.85 -23.85
C ARG A 54 3.30 8.22 -23.01
N PHE A 55 3.09 8.67 -21.79
CA PHE A 55 4.16 8.88 -20.83
C PHE A 55 4.33 7.68 -19.91
N SER A 56 5.57 7.41 -19.55
CA SER A 56 5.98 6.38 -18.60
C SER A 56 7.12 6.94 -17.74
N ILE A 57 7.39 6.28 -16.62
CA ILE A 57 8.48 6.64 -15.72
C ILE A 57 9.69 5.77 -16.02
N ASP A 58 10.89 6.36 -16.03
CA ASP A 58 12.15 5.63 -16.14
C ASP A 58 13.03 5.93 -14.93
N TYR A 59 13.02 4.99 -13.98
CA TYR A 59 13.84 5.07 -12.77
C TYR A 59 15.32 4.77 -13.03
N GLN A 60 15.66 4.19 -14.19
CA GLN A 60 17.03 3.80 -14.50
C GLN A 60 17.81 4.96 -15.11
N ASN A 61 17.18 5.70 -16.01
CA ASN A 61 17.83 6.71 -16.82
C ASN A 61 17.33 8.10 -16.49
N ARG A 62 18.11 8.85 -15.72
CA ARG A 62 17.73 10.17 -15.20
C ARG A 62 18.93 11.11 -15.16
N LYS A 63 18.66 12.39 -14.97
CA LYS A 63 19.63 13.48 -14.83
C LYS A 63 19.68 14.00 -13.39
N ALA A 64 18.52 14.25 -12.80
CA ALA A 64 18.36 14.67 -11.41
C ALA A 64 17.37 13.73 -10.71
N GLY A 65 17.12 13.97 -9.42
CA GLY A 65 16.07 13.28 -8.65
C GLY A 65 16.16 11.75 -8.67
N ASP A 66 15.01 11.11 -8.56
CA ASP A 66 14.85 9.66 -8.48
C ASP A 66 14.36 9.02 -9.78
N LEU A 67 13.78 9.78 -10.71
CA LEU A 67 13.22 9.26 -11.96
C LEU A 67 13.32 10.28 -13.09
N SER A 68 13.13 9.81 -14.33
CA SER A 68 12.80 10.68 -15.45
C SER A 68 11.46 10.29 -16.07
N VAL A 69 10.96 11.14 -16.96
CA VAL A 69 9.70 10.93 -17.65
C VAL A 69 9.94 10.70 -19.13
N VAL A 70 9.33 9.64 -19.68
CA VAL A 70 9.58 9.17 -21.04
C VAL A 70 8.31 9.21 -21.87
N TYR A 71 8.35 10.00 -22.94
CA TYR A 71 7.38 9.92 -24.02
C TYR A 71 7.79 8.85 -25.03
N THR A 72 6.87 7.95 -25.40
CA THR A 72 7.09 6.98 -26.49
C THR A 72 6.15 7.25 -27.67
N SER A 73 6.73 7.54 -28.83
CA SER A 73 5.96 7.81 -30.06
C SER A 73 5.22 6.57 -30.55
N ASP A 74 3.93 6.71 -30.86
CA ASP A 74 3.08 5.65 -31.39
C ASP A 74 2.87 5.73 -32.91
N SER A 75 3.29 6.82 -33.53
CA SER A 75 3.05 7.11 -34.94
C SER A 75 4.09 8.07 -35.49
N VAL A 76 4.23 8.11 -36.81
CA VAL A 76 5.11 9.08 -37.50
C VAL A 76 4.47 10.48 -37.62
N GLN A 77 3.30 10.68 -37.02
CA GLN A 77 2.59 11.95 -37.05
C GLN A 77 3.26 12.95 -36.10
N GLU A 78 3.17 14.21 -36.46
CA GLU A 78 3.61 15.28 -35.58
C GLU A 78 2.64 15.40 -34.38
N LYS A 79 3.21 15.59 -33.19
CA LYS A 79 2.47 15.71 -31.93
C LYS A 79 2.95 16.90 -31.15
N GLU A 80 2.06 17.47 -30.35
CA GLU A 80 2.44 18.36 -29.26
C GLU A 80 2.76 17.45 -28.05
N ILE A 81 3.91 17.67 -27.43
CA ILE A 81 4.44 16.84 -26.34
C ILE A 81 5.01 17.80 -25.29
N GLY A 82 4.70 17.61 -24.01
CA GLY A 82 5.33 18.44 -22.98
C GLY A 82 4.71 18.27 -21.62
N PHE A 83 4.71 19.34 -20.85
CA PHE A 83 4.21 19.38 -19.48
C PHE A 83 3.39 20.62 -19.18
N MET A 84 2.56 20.53 -18.16
CA MET A 84 1.60 21.53 -17.73
C MET A 84 1.48 21.54 -16.21
N VAL A 85 0.91 22.60 -15.65
CA VAL A 85 0.54 22.60 -14.22
C VAL A 85 -0.44 21.45 -13.91
N PRO A 86 -0.42 20.89 -12.68
CA PRO A 86 -1.44 19.94 -12.26
C PRO A 86 -2.86 20.51 -12.40
N SER A 87 -3.89 19.66 -12.58
CA SER A 87 -5.30 20.09 -12.79
C SER A 87 -5.90 20.95 -11.67
N TYR A 88 -5.18 21.10 -10.56
CA TYR A 88 -5.60 21.80 -9.35
C TYR A 88 -4.68 23.00 -9.04
N SER A 89 -3.83 23.39 -9.99
CA SER A 89 -3.02 24.60 -9.97
C SER A 89 -3.31 25.39 -11.25
N ASP A 90 -3.42 26.71 -11.15
CA ASP A 90 -3.81 27.53 -12.29
C ASP A 90 -2.62 27.87 -13.21
N TYR A 91 -1.46 28.19 -12.65
CA TYR A 91 -0.25 28.57 -13.38
C TYR A 91 1.01 28.38 -12.50
N TRP A 92 2.18 28.38 -13.14
CA TRP A 92 3.46 28.57 -12.46
C TRP A 92 3.67 30.06 -12.22
N ASP A 93 4.04 30.45 -10.99
CA ASP A 93 4.39 31.83 -10.63
C ASP A 93 5.79 32.20 -11.18
N ALA A 94 5.90 32.13 -12.51
CA ALA A 94 7.09 32.43 -13.28
C ALA A 94 6.79 33.64 -14.17
N GLY A 95 7.44 34.76 -13.88
CA GLY A 95 7.41 35.98 -14.68
C GLY A 95 8.50 36.05 -15.76
N PRO A 96 8.58 37.18 -16.49
CA PRO A 96 9.57 37.38 -17.56
C PRO A 96 11.03 37.32 -17.11
N GLU A 97 11.33 37.44 -15.82
CA GLU A 97 12.67 37.33 -15.27
C GLU A 97 13.19 35.89 -15.10
N TRP A 98 12.32 34.90 -15.31
CA TRP A 98 12.64 33.49 -15.15
C TRP A 98 13.16 32.85 -16.44
N GLU A 99 14.11 31.95 -16.28
CA GLU A 99 14.64 31.07 -17.33
C GLU A 99 14.11 29.65 -17.09
N LEU A 100 13.52 29.00 -18.09
CA LEU A 100 13.05 27.61 -18.00
C LEU A 100 14.18 26.66 -18.40
N HIS A 101 14.61 25.82 -17.46
CA HIS A 101 15.60 24.78 -17.64
C HIS A 101 14.92 23.42 -17.81
N ILE A 102 15.36 22.66 -18.80
CA ILE A 102 14.85 21.31 -19.09
C ILE A 102 16.00 20.43 -19.53
N SER A 103 16.22 19.30 -18.86
CA SER A 103 17.12 18.27 -19.36
C SER A 103 16.37 17.30 -20.25
N MET A 104 16.88 17.10 -21.46
CA MET A 104 16.23 16.27 -22.48
C MET A 104 17.24 15.35 -23.18
N LYS A 105 16.75 14.21 -23.66
CA LYS A 105 17.50 13.32 -24.56
C LYS A 105 16.55 12.51 -25.45
N SER A 106 17.03 12.00 -26.58
CA SER A 106 16.22 11.23 -27.52
C SER A 106 16.95 10.02 -28.08
N THR A 107 16.17 9.02 -28.51
CA THR A 107 16.67 7.91 -29.35
C THR A 107 16.52 8.19 -30.85
N HIS A 108 15.93 9.32 -31.22
CA HIS A 108 15.91 9.82 -32.59
C HIS A 108 17.23 10.55 -32.88
N SER A 109 17.80 10.34 -34.06
CA SER A 109 19.15 10.82 -34.41
C SER A 109 19.17 11.84 -35.54
N GLU A 110 18.03 12.14 -36.17
CA GLU A 110 17.98 13.05 -37.31
C GLU A 110 17.73 14.50 -36.84
N PRO A 111 18.60 15.45 -37.21
CA PRO A 111 18.43 16.85 -36.85
C PRO A 111 17.21 17.44 -37.57
N THR A 112 16.33 18.02 -36.78
CA THR A 112 15.13 18.75 -37.22
C THR A 112 14.98 19.99 -36.36
N ARG A 113 14.12 20.94 -36.77
CA ARG A 113 13.71 22.02 -35.87
C ARG A 113 12.38 21.64 -35.23
N TRP A 114 12.27 21.87 -33.93
CA TRP A 114 11.01 21.73 -33.20
C TRP A 114 10.48 23.11 -32.88
N ALA A 115 9.19 23.32 -33.14
CA ALA A 115 8.50 24.49 -32.64
C ALA A 115 8.24 24.29 -31.14
N VAL A 116 8.53 25.31 -30.35
CA VAL A 116 8.31 25.31 -28.90
C VAL A 116 7.24 26.34 -28.61
N SER A 117 6.31 26.01 -27.73
CA SER A 117 5.31 26.96 -27.29
C SER A 117 5.07 26.90 -25.79
N ILE A 118 4.83 28.09 -25.24
CA ILE A 118 4.28 28.25 -23.90
C ILE A 118 2.84 28.76 -24.03
N VAL A 119 1.98 28.32 -23.13
CA VAL A 119 0.55 28.67 -23.10
C VAL A 119 0.21 29.26 -21.74
N ASP A 120 -0.50 30.38 -21.72
CA ASP A 120 -1.00 31.00 -20.50
C ASP A 120 -2.37 30.43 -20.06
N THR A 121 -2.86 30.91 -18.92
CA THR A 121 -4.20 30.56 -18.39
C THR A 121 -5.39 30.94 -19.27
N ASN A 122 -5.23 31.87 -20.21
CA ASN A 122 -6.25 32.31 -21.17
C ASN A 122 -6.19 31.54 -22.50
N GLY A 123 -5.26 30.60 -22.64
CA GLY A 123 -5.00 29.89 -23.91
C GLY A 123 -4.18 30.70 -24.90
N GLY A 124 -3.65 31.86 -24.52
CA GLY A 124 -2.70 32.64 -25.31
C GLY A 124 -1.41 31.84 -25.49
N LYS A 125 -0.87 31.81 -26.71
CA LYS A 125 0.37 31.08 -27.04
C LYS A 125 1.50 32.06 -27.37
N ALA A 126 2.71 31.71 -26.95
CA ALA A 126 3.93 32.34 -27.43
C ALA A 126 4.88 31.27 -27.99
N LEU A 127 5.50 31.55 -29.13
CA LEU A 127 6.22 30.58 -29.95
C LEU A 127 7.72 30.87 -29.97
N SER A 128 8.52 29.82 -29.98
CA SER A 128 9.96 29.82 -30.22
C SER A 128 10.34 28.61 -31.08
N GLU A 129 11.61 28.51 -31.46
CA GLU A 129 12.17 27.34 -32.14
C GLU A 129 13.36 26.80 -31.35
N MET A 130 13.54 25.48 -31.38
CA MET A 130 14.75 24.83 -30.88
C MET A 130 15.29 23.83 -31.91
N GLU A 131 16.59 23.57 -31.85
CA GLU A 131 17.16 22.39 -32.50
C GLU A 131 16.65 21.13 -31.81
N SER A 132 16.32 20.11 -32.60
CA SER A 132 15.90 18.82 -32.05
C SER A 132 16.98 18.20 -31.19
N ILE A 133 16.55 17.42 -30.20
CA ILE A 133 17.45 16.62 -29.38
C ILE A 133 17.70 15.31 -30.13
N THR A 134 18.90 15.16 -30.70
CA THR A 134 19.28 14.02 -31.55
C THR A 134 20.24 13.02 -30.88
N THR A 135 20.49 13.20 -29.58
CA THR A 135 21.47 12.42 -28.83
C THR A 135 20.82 11.65 -27.69
N ASN A 136 21.37 10.47 -27.41
CA ASN A 136 21.01 9.65 -26.27
C ASN A 136 21.70 10.09 -24.96
N SER A 137 22.49 11.18 -25.00
CA SER A 137 23.03 11.87 -23.84
C SER A 137 22.11 13.00 -23.38
N TRP A 138 22.04 13.24 -22.08
CA TRP A 138 21.34 14.42 -21.54
C TRP A 138 21.91 15.72 -22.09
N LYS A 139 21.03 16.57 -22.64
CA LYS A 139 21.31 17.95 -23.05
C LYS A 139 20.35 18.86 -22.29
N GLU A 140 20.89 19.84 -21.59
CA GLU A 140 20.09 20.91 -20.99
C GLU A 140 19.69 21.90 -22.08
N VAL A 141 18.43 22.30 -22.06
CA VAL A 141 17.87 23.35 -22.90
C VAL A 141 17.35 24.44 -21.97
N VAL A 142 17.75 25.68 -22.26
CA VAL A 142 17.37 26.85 -21.47
C VAL A 142 16.54 27.79 -22.34
N PHE A 143 15.35 28.13 -21.88
CA PHE A 143 14.46 29.07 -22.55
C PHE A 143 14.29 30.34 -21.72
N ASN A 144 14.59 31.48 -22.34
CA ASN A 144 14.35 32.80 -21.75
C ASN A 144 13.01 33.33 -22.25
N SER A 145 12.27 34.03 -21.39
CA SER A 145 10.99 34.68 -21.73
C SER A 145 11.05 35.46 -23.05
N GLY A 146 12.10 36.26 -23.25
CA GLY A 146 12.30 37.08 -24.45
C GLY A 146 12.53 36.31 -25.75
N GLN A 147 12.74 34.98 -25.71
CA GLN A 147 12.81 34.15 -26.91
C GLN A 147 11.42 33.81 -27.48
N PHE A 148 10.38 33.86 -26.66
CA PHE A 148 9.03 33.54 -27.08
C PHE A 148 8.34 34.77 -27.68
N LYS A 149 7.83 34.60 -28.90
CA LYS A 149 7.04 35.64 -29.59
C LYS A 149 5.56 35.32 -29.43
N PRO A 150 4.76 36.19 -28.78
CA PRO A 150 3.31 36.01 -28.68
C PRO A 150 2.68 35.85 -30.07
N SER A 151 1.86 34.80 -30.26
CA SER A 151 1.13 34.62 -31.52
C SER A 151 -0.07 35.56 -31.64
N TYR A 152 -0.53 36.12 -30.51
CA TYR A 152 -1.67 37.05 -30.39
C TYR A 152 -1.41 38.12 -29.33
N THR A 153 -2.21 39.20 -29.33
CA THR A 153 -2.07 40.35 -28.42
C THR A 153 -2.46 40.11 -26.96
N LYS A 154 -2.87 38.89 -26.57
CA LYS A 154 -3.43 38.57 -25.24
C LYS A 154 -2.61 37.56 -24.42
N PHE A 155 -1.34 37.36 -24.76
CA PHE A 155 -0.46 36.47 -23.99
C PHE A 155 -0.05 37.10 -22.66
N ASP A 156 -0.29 36.41 -21.55
CA ASP A 156 0.11 36.80 -20.19
C ASP A 156 1.29 35.92 -19.72
N GLU A 157 2.49 36.44 -19.84
CA GLU A 157 3.73 35.76 -19.48
C GLU A 157 3.90 35.51 -17.97
N THR A 158 3.05 36.10 -17.12
CA THR A 158 3.07 35.88 -15.66
C THR A 158 2.18 34.72 -15.22
N LYS A 159 1.39 34.15 -16.14
CA LYS A 159 0.42 33.08 -15.86
C LYS A 159 0.64 31.87 -16.75
N LEU A 160 1.89 31.42 -16.81
CA LEU A 160 2.29 30.27 -17.62
C LEU A 160 1.66 28.99 -17.08
N LYS A 161 0.99 28.25 -17.97
CA LYS A 161 0.25 27.04 -17.64
C LYS A 161 0.86 25.79 -18.26
N THR A 162 1.36 25.91 -19.48
CA THR A 162 1.79 24.78 -20.31
C THR A 162 3.07 25.11 -21.05
N PHE A 163 3.95 24.13 -21.16
CA PHE A 163 5.08 24.08 -22.08
C PHE A 163 4.88 22.88 -23.01
N GLN A 164 4.98 23.09 -24.32
CA GLN A 164 4.87 22.01 -25.29
C GLN A 164 5.84 22.20 -26.46
N ILE A 165 6.43 21.09 -26.89
CA ILE A 165 7.19 20.99 -28.14
C ILE A 165 6.32 20.31 -29.19
N ARG A 166 6.42 20.81 -30.42
CA ARG A 166 5.87 20.15 -31.59
C ARG A 166 6.98 19.35 -32.25
N ALA A 167 6.90 18.03 -32.13
CA ALA A 167 7.90 17.13 -32.64
C ALA A 167 7.29 16.01 -33.49
N ARG A 168 8.01 15.63 -34.54
CA ARG A 168 7.73 14.45 -35.35
C ARG A 168 8.76 13.38 -35.01
N LEU A 169 8.34 12.38 -34.23
CA LEU A 169 9.20 11.27 -33.81
C LEU A 169 8.77 9.99 -34.53
N PRO A 170 9.70 9.24 -35.15
CA PRO A 170 9.36 7.92 -35.69
C PRO A 170 8.74 7.01 -34.64
N GLN A 171 7.86 6.08 -35.07
CA GLN A 171 7.20 5.15 -34.16
C GLN A 171 8.23 4.37 -33.30
N GLY A 172 7.95 4.24 -32.01
CA GLY A 172 8.81 3.58 -31.03
C GLY A 172 10.00 4.40 -30.56
N LYS A 173 10.27 5.58 -31.17
CA LYS A 173 11.29 6.49 -30.65
C LYS A 173 10.80 7.15 -29.36
N LYS A 174 11.76 7.31 -28.46
CA LYS A 174 11.58 7.81 -27.10
C LYS A 174 12.22 9.18 -26.93
N LEU A 175 11.57 10.02 -26.14
CA LEU A 175 12.04 11.33 -25.69
C LEU A 175 11.92 11.38 -24.17
N TRP A 176 13.01 11.75 -23.50
CA TRP A 176 13.06 11.87 -22.05
C TRP A 176 13.04 13.33 -21.62
N PHE A 177 12.41 13.58 -20.48
CA PHE A 177 12.37 14.84 -19.75
C PHE A 177 12.79 14.61 -18.29
N ASP A 178 13.59 15.53 -17.77
CA ASP A 178 14.15 15.48 -16.40
C ASP A 178 14.66 16.88 -16.00
N ASP A 179 14.92 17.10 -14.71
CA ASP A 179 15.48 18.33 -14.12
C ASP A 179 14.78 19.59 -14.65
N ILE A 180 13.46 19.64 -14.47
CA ILE A 180 12.60 20.68 -15.06
C ILE A 180 12.31 21.76 -14.01
N TYR A 181 12.83 22.96 -14.20
CA TYR A 181 12.65 24.06 -13.25
C TYR A 181 12.80 25.43 -13.90
N PHE A 182 12.18 26.45 -13.31
CA PHE A 182 12.49 27.84 -13.62
C PHE A 182 13.60 28.35 -12.70
N LYS A 183 14.46 29.23 -13.20
CA LYS A 183 15.54 29.86 -12.43
C LYS A 183 15.60 31.37 -12.70
N LYS A 184 15.77 32.16 -11.64
CA LYS A 184 16.10 33.59 -11.75
C LYS A 184 17.62 33.81 -11.73
N LYS A 185 18.04 34.97 -12.21
CA LYS A 185 19.46 35.41 -12.15
C LYS A 185 20.03 35.50 -10.73
N ASN A 186 19.19 35.72 -9.72
CA ASN A 186 19.58 35.74 -8.31
C ASN A 186 19.76 34.32 -7.70
N GLY A 187 19.51 33.26 -8.47
CA GLY A 187 19.64 31.86 -8.04
C GLY A 187 18.35 31.24 -7.51
N GLU A 188 17.26 32.00 -7.37
CA GLU A 188 15.96 31.47 -6.95
C GLU A 188 15.43 30.45 -7.98
N THR A 189 14.91 29.32 -7.51
CA THR A 189 14.39 28.25 -8.39
C THR A 189 12.94 27.90 -8.11
N LEU A 190 12.17 27.70 -9.18
CA LEU A 190 10.82 27.16 -9.16
C LEU A 190 10.77 25.85 -9.97
N GLY A 191 11.10 24.72 -9.33
CA GLY A 191 10.86 23.36 -9.85
C GLY A 191 9.45 23.12 -10.42
N VAL A 192 9.39 22.53 -11.61
CA VAL A 192 8.19 21.92 -12.21
C VAL A 192 8.16 20.45 -11.85
N MET A 193 9.29 19.78 -12.05
CA MET A 193 9.68 18.52 -11.42
C MET A 193 10.77 18.81 -10.37
N GLU A 194 11.28 17.78 -9.69
CA GLU A 194 12.39 17.88 -8.73
C GLU A 194 12.23 19.06 -7.74
N LYS A 195 11.18 19.04 -6.91
CA LYS A 195 10.87 20.10 -5.94
C LYS A 195 11.47 19.75 -4.58
N SER A 196 11.79 20.76 -3.76
CA SER A 196 12.08 20.51 -2.34
C SER A 196 10.86 19.95 -1.63
N ILE A 197 11.09 19.18 -0.56
CA ILE A 197 10.02 18.61 0.27
C ILE A 197 9.08 19.70 0.79
N ASP A 198 9.63 20.78 1.34
CA ASP A 198 8.87 21.90 1.90
C ASP A 198 7.94 22.53 0.86
N ARG A 199 8.43 22.68 -0.36
CA ARG A 199 7.61 23.20 -1.45
C ARG A 199 6.51 22.22 -1.84
N ARG A 200 6.78 20.91 -1.90
CA ARG A 200 5.76 19.90 -2.18
C ARG A 200 4.66 19.90 -1.12
N MET A 201 5.04 20.03 0.15
CA MET A 201 4.10 20.17 1.26
C MET A 201 3.24 21.44 1.14
N ALA A 202 3.86 22.57 0.80
CA ALA A 202 3.15 23.83 0.58
C ALA A 202 2.15 23.73 -0.59
N GLU A 203 2.57 23.19 -1.74
CA GLU A 203 1.69 22.96 -2.90
C GLU A 203 0.55 21.99 -2.56
N ALA A 204 0.84 20.90 -1.85
CA ALA A 204 -0.18 19.95 -1.42
C ALA A 204 -1.21 20.59 -0.48
N GLY A 205 -0.77 21.48 0.41
CA GLY A 205 -1.63 22.28 1.29
C GLY A 205 -2.50 23.26 0.50
N GLN A 206 -1.88 24.09 -0.35
CA GLN A 206 -2.56 25.12 -1.15
C GLN A 206 -3.60 24.52 -2.11
N THR A 207 -3.29 23.40 -2.74
CA THR A 207 -4.15 22.77 -3.75
C THR A 207 -5.22 21.86 -3.16
N ARG A 208 -5.21 21.62 -1.83
CA ARG A 208 -6.06 20.60 -1.21
C ARG A 208 -7.54 20.79 -1.51
N GLU A 209 -8.07 22.00 -1.37
CA GLU A 209 -9.50 22.26 -1.62
C GLU A 209 -9.88 22.01 -3.09
N ALA A 210 -9.08 22.49 -4.04
CA ALA A 210 -9.29 22.25 -5.47
C ALA A 210 -9.27 20.74 -5.81
N ARG A 211 -8.37 19.99 -5.17
CA ARG A 211 -8.29 18.51 -5.32
C ARG A 211 -9.54 17.81 -4.78
N ILE A 212 -10.05 18.24 -3.62
CA ILE A 212 -11.30 17.71 -3.06
C ILE A 212 -12.47 18.03 -3.99
N GLU A 213 -12.58 19.28 -4.43
CA GLU A 213 -13.65 19.73 -5.33
C GLU A 213 -13.64 18.94 -6.65
N ALA A 214 -12.46 18.76 -7.26
CA ALA A 214 -12.30 17.96 -8.47
C ALA A 214 -12.76 16.50 -8.27
N ALA A 215 -12.41 15.89 -7.12
CA ALA A 215 -12.88 14.55 -6.78
C ALA A 215 -14.40 14.48 -6.64
N MET A 216 -15.03 15.46 -5.99
CA MET A 216 -16.48 15.55 -5.83
C MET A 216 -17.18 15.76 -7.17
N ARG A 217 -16.63 16.61 -8.05
CA ARG A 217 -17.16 16.84 -9.41
C ARG A 217 -17.17 15.56 -10.24
N ARG A 218 -16.16 14.69 -10.09
CA ARG A 218 -16.14 13.36 -10.72
C ARG A 218 -17.16 12.41 -10.10
N ALA A 219 -17.39 12.48 -8.78
CA ALA A 219 -18.32 11.60 -8.10
C ALA A 219 -19.80 11.91 -8.37
N GLN A 220 -20.15 13.15 -8.76
CA GLN A 220 -21.55 13.57 -8.96
C GLN A 220 -22.27 12.86 -10.13
N THR A 221 -21.53 12.24 -11.05
CA THR A 221 -22.04 11.61 -12.29
C THR A 221 -22.11 10.08 -12.24
N LYS A 222 -21.80 9.46 -11.10
CA LYS A 222 -21.63 7.99 -11.01
C LYS A 222 -22.97 7.19 -11.05
N SER A 223 -22.83 5.91 -11.39
CA SER A 223 -23.86 4.86 -11.57
C SER A 223 -24.78 4.60 -10.34
N PRO A 224 -25.98 3.98 -10.53
CA PRO A 224 -26.93 3.59 -9.49
C PRO A 224 -26.37 2.92 -8.21
N SER A 225 -25.28 2.13 -8.30
CA SER A 225 -24.66 1.48 -7.14
C SER A 225 -23.90 2.44 -6.21
N SER A 226 -23.75 3.70 -6.62
CA SER A 226 -22.97 4.74 -5.92
C SER A 226 -23.77 6.03 -5.70
N VAL A 227 -25.10 5.94 -5.75
CA VAL A 227 -26.02 7.09 -5.67
C VAL A 227 -25.80 7.94 -4.42
N LEU A 228 -25.54 7.32 -3.26
CA LEU A 228 -25.24 8.07 -2.03
C LEU A 228 -23.95 8.90 -2.15
N ASN A 229 -22.92 8.41 -2.85
CA ASN A 229 -21.70 9.19 -3.11
C ASN A 229 -21.99 10.39 -4.00
N ALA A 230 -22.81 10.18 -5.04
CA ALA A 230 -23.21 11.28 -5.93
C ALA A 230 -24.05 12.33 -5.17
N TYR A 231 -24.91 11.90 -4.25
CA TYR A 231 -25.71 12.81 -3.42
C TYR A 231 -24.83 13.55 -2.41
N PHE A 232 -23.89 12.87 -1.77
CA PHE A 232 -22.89 13.48 -0.91
C PHE A 232 -22.09 14.54 -1.67
N ALA A 233 -21.55 14.19 -2.84
CA ALA A 233 -20.77 15.10 -3.67
C ALA A 233 -21.58 16.30 -4.14
N LYS A 234 -22.86 16.12 -4.49
CA LYS A 234 -23.77 17.21 -4.87
C LYS A 234 -24.06 18.13 -3.69
N LEU A 235 -24.30 17.59 -2.50
CA LEU A 235 -24.42 18.41 -1.30
C LEU A 235 -23.11 19.15 -1.01
N TYR A 236 -21.95 18.50 -1.14
CA TYR A 236 -20.64 19.15 -0.96
C TYR A 236 -20.40 20.31 -1.94
N LEU A 237 -20.82 20.16 -3.19
CA LEU A 237 -20.68 21.19 -4.23
C LEU A 237 -21.80 22.24 -4.20
N ASP A 238 -22.73 22.15 -3.24
CA ASP A 238 -23.96 22.96 -3.17
C ASP A 238 -24.80 22.93 -4.44
N ARG A 239 -24.97 21.73 -5.00
CA ARG A 239 -25.69 21.49 -6.26
C ARG A 239 -26.94 20.70 -6.00
N GLN A 240 -28.06 21.20 -6.51
CA GLN A 240 -29.36 20.53 -6.41
C GLN A 240 -29.77 20.22 -4.96
N THR A 241 -29.31 21.02 -3.99
CA THR A 241 -29.41 20.77 -2.55
C THR A 241 -30.83 20.40 -2.12
N GLU A 242 -31.85 21.13 -2.58
CA GLU A 242 -33.26 20.84 -2.29
C GLU A 242 -33.71 19.48 -2.85
N SER A 243 -33.48 19.22 -4.14
CA SER A 243 -33.84 17.95 -4.78
C SER A 243 -33.14 16.75 -4.14
N ILE A 244 -31.88 16.93 -3.70
CA ILE A 244 -31.11 15.88 -3.03
C ILE A 244 -31.65 15.61 -1.63
N ASN A 245 -32.02 16.63 -0.87
CA ASN A 245 -32.69 16.44 0.42
C ASN A 245 -33.99 15.64 0.27
N GLN A 246 -34.85 15.99 -0.69
CA GLN A 246 -36.08 15.23 -0.95
C GLN A 246 -35.81 13.75 -1.27
N LYS A 247 -34.80 13.46 -2.10
CA LYS A 247 -34.40 12.08 -2.43
C LYS A 247 -33.85 11.32 -1.23
N LEU A 248 -33.00 11.97 -0.43
CA LEU A 248 -32.47 11.39 0.80
C LEU A 248 -33.58 11.10 1.80
N TYR A 249 -34.52 12.03 2.00
CA TYR A 249 -35.68 11.84 2.87
C TYR A 249 -36.50 10.60 2.45
N ILE A 250 -36.80 10.44 1.15
CA ILE A 250 -37.50 9.26 0.63
C ILE A 250 -36.70 7.99 0.92
N ILE A 251 -35.39 7.99 0.67
CA ILE A 251 -34.53 6.82 0.91
C ILE A 251 -34.49 6.47 2.41
N PHE A 252 -34.33 7.45 3.28
CA PHE A 252 -34.19 7.23 4.73
C PHE A 252 -35.49 6.78 5.40
N THR A 253 -36.64 7.23 4.89
CA THR A 253 -37.96 6.89 5.46
C THR A 253 -38.62 5.67 4.82
N THR A 254 -38.13 5.21 3.66
CA THR A 254 -38.81 4.16 2.90
C THR A 254 -38.96 2.85 3.68
N LYS A 255 -40.14 2.26 3.56
CA LYS A 255 -40.45 0.89 4.00
C LYS A 255 -40.47 -0.11 2.84
N ASN A 256 -40.28 0.35 1.60
CA ASN A 256 -40.22 -0.53 0.44
C ASN A 256 -38.98 -1.43 0.51
N SER A 257 -39.20 -2.75 0.55
CA SER A 257 -38.13 -3.74 0.72
C SER A 257 -37.12 -3.75 -0.43
N ALA A 258 -37.56 -3.48 -1.68
CA ALA A 258 -36.67 -3.42 -2.83
C ALA A 258 -35.73 -2.21 -2.76
N VAL A 259 -36.26 -1.04 -2.39
CA VAL A 259 -35.44 0.18 -2.18
C VAL A 259 -34.49 -0.03 -1.01
N ARG A 260 -34.96 -0.57 0.12
CA ARG A 260 -34.10 -0.86 1.27
C ARG A 260 -32.98 -1.85 0.91
N LYS A 261 -33.27 -2.86 0.09
CA LYS A 261 -32.25 -3.80 -0.42
C LYS A 261 -31.26 -3.10 -1.35
N GLN A 262 -31.74 -2.26 -2.26
CA GLN A 262 -30.90 -1.51 -3.20
C GLN A 262 -29.85 -0.64 -2.48
N PHE A 263 -30.23 0.01 -1.38
CA PHE A 263 -29.34 0.87 -0.61
C PHE A 263 -28.67 0.15 0.58
N GLY A 264 -28.86 -1.17 0.73
CA GLY A 264 -28.28 -1.93 1.85
C GLY A 264 -28.88 -1.61 3.23
N ILE A 265 -30.00 -0.88 3.29
CA ILE A 265 -30.68 -0.48 4.53
C ILE A 265 -31.20 -1.69 5.29
N ASN A 266 -31.66 -2.74 4.59
CA ASN A 266 -32.14 -3.97 5.21
C ASN A 266 -31.02 -4.89 5.72
N GLN A 267 -29.76 -4.60 5.41
CA GLN A 267 -28.60 -5.30 5.93
C GLN A 267 -28.06 -4.53 7.13
N PRO A 268 -28.35 -4.96 8.37
CA PRO A 268 -27.87 -4.25 9.55
C PRO A 268 -26.36 -4.14 9.53
N TRP A 269 -25.65 -5.17 9.06
CA TRP A 269 -24.18 -5.23 9.02
C TRP A 269 -23.51 -4.67 7.75
N ASN A 270 -24.18 -3.79 7.00
CA ASN A 270 -23.59 -3.16 5.82
C ASN A 270 -22.55 -2.10 6.23
N PRO A 271 -21.23 -2.33 6.03
CA PRO A 271 -20.20 -1.43 6.52
C PRO A 271 -20.15 -0.10 5.76
N TYR A 272 -20.59 -0.12 4.49
CA TYR A 272 -20.53 1.04 3.61
C TYR A 272 -21.59 2.06 4.00
N LEU A 273 -22.81 1.58 4.26
CA LEU A 273 -23.94 2.45 4.55
C LEU A 273 -23.73 3.21 5.85
N ASP A 274 -23.33 2.54 6.93
CA ASP A 274 -23.21 3.19 8.25
C ASP A 274 -22.20 4.34 8.22
N SER A 275 -21.01 4.09 7.69
CA SER A 275 -19.98 5.10 7.44
C SER A 275 -20.53 6.30 6.68
N MET A 276 -21.29 6.04 5.61
CA MET A 276 -21.87 7.09 4.80
C MET A 276 -22.93 7.90 5.55
N LEU A 277 -23.77 7.26 6.39
CA LEU A 277 -24.77 7.94 7.21
C LEU A 277 -24.10 8.88 8.23
N PHE A 278 -23.04 8.42 8.90
CA PHE A 278 -22.28 9.28 9.83
C PHE A 278 -21.63 10.45 9.12
N ARG A 279 -21.09 10.25 7.92
CA ARG A 279 -20.51 11.35 7.14
C ARG A 279 -21.56 12.36 6.71
N PHE A 280 -22.74 11.91 6.26
CA PHE A 280 -23.85 12.85 6.02
C PHE A 280 -24.18 13.65 7.28
N TRP A 281 -24.21 12.98 8.42
CA TRP A 281 -24.44 13.61 9.71
C TRP A 281 -23.39 14.68 10.01
N PHE A 282 -22.12 14.29 10.21
CA PHE A 282 -21.06 15.21 10.63
C PHE A 282 -20.71 16.27 9.57
N THR A 283 -20.95 16.00 8.29
CA THR A 283 -20.64 16.96 7.22
C THR A 283 -21.77 17.95 6.98
N PHE A 284 -23.04 17.53 7.03
CA PHE A 284 -24.16 18.33 6.52
C PHE A 284 -25.29 18.60 7.52
N ASN A 285 -25.27 18.06 8.76
CA ASN A 285 -26.32 18.38 9.74
C ASN A 285 -26.38 19.90 10.02
N ARG A 286 -27.59 20.40 10.30
CA ARG A 286 -27.88 21.84 10.42
C ARG A 286 -27.27 22.50 11.65
N THR A 287 -27.08 21.74 12.72
CA THR A 287 -26.64 22.31 14.00
C THR A 287 -25.14 22.52 13.99
N ASN A 288 -24.40 21.43 13.81
CA ASN A 288 -22.95 21.35 13.99
C ASN A 288 -22.21 20.79 12.76
N GLY A 289 -22.90 20.52 11.65
CA GLY A 289 -22.26 20.01 10.45
C GLY A 289 -21.38 21.07 9.79
N LYS A 290 -20.30 20.63 9.14
CA LYS A 290 -19.34 21.53 8.46
C LYS A 290 -20.01 22.47 7.43
N TYR A 291 -20.95 21.96 6.64
CA TYR A 291 -21.63 22.74 5.58
C TYR A 291 -23.11 23.02 5.85
N LYS A 292 -23.76 22.36 6.81
CA LYS A 292 -25.15 22.61 7.24
C LYS A 292 -26.21 22.57 6.10
N ARG A 293 -26.14 21.57 5.22
CA ARG A 293 -26.96 21.49 3.99
C ARG A 293 -28.14 20.51 4.03
N LEU A 294 -28.40 19.84 5.16
CA LEU A 294 -29.61 19.02 5.30
C LEU A 294 -30.85 19.87 5.64
N THR A 295 -32.02 19.50 5.13
CA THR A 295 -33.30 20.01 5.64
C THR A 295 -33.62 19.39 6.99
N SER A 296 -34.49 20.02 7.78
CA SER A 296 -34.86 19.52 9.11
C SER A 296 -35.50 18.12 9.02
N GLU A 297 -36.35 17.90 8.03
CA GLU A 297 -37.04 16.64 7.78
C GLU A 297 -36.04 15.53 7.40
N THR A 298 -35.10 15.85 6.51
CA THR A 298 -34.07 14.89 6.07
C THR A 298 -33.10 14.55 7.20
N GLN A 299 -32.74 15.54 8.02
CA GLN A 299 -31.90 15.35 9.19
C GLN A 299 -32.57 14.43 10.23
N ASN A 300 -33.86 14.63 10.51
CA ASN A 300 -34.59 13.77 11.44
C ASN A 300 -34.73 12.34 10.90
N ALA A 301 -35.05 12.20 9.61
CA ALA A 301 -35.08 10.88 8.96
C ALA A 301 -33.73 10.15 9.00
N LEU A 302 -32.62 10.89 8.85
CA LEU A 302 -31.27 10.36 8.98
C LEU A 302 -31.00 9.85 10.41
N LEU A 303 -31.38 10.61 11.44
CA LEU A 303 -31.24 10.21 12.84
C LEU A 303 -32.03 8.95 13.16
N ASP A 304 -33.28 8.87 12.72
CA ASP A 304 -34.12 7.70 12.92
C ASP A 304 -33.54 6.47 12.24
N LEU A 305 -32.99 6.61 11.03
CA LEU A 305 -32.31 5.52 10.33
C LEU A 305 -31.03 5.08 11.06
N ILE A 306 -30.20 6.02 11.53
CA ILE A 306 -28.99 5.71 12.31
C ILE A 306 -29.37 4.95 13.59
N TRP A 307 -30.41 5.39 14.30
CA TRP A 307 -30.90 4.73 15.51
C TRP A 307 -31.43 3.33 15.19
N GLU A 308 -32.31 3.20 14.19
CA GLU A 308 -32.89 1.92 13.76
C GLU A 308 -31.80 0.86 13.50
N ARG A 309 -30.73 1.26 12.83
CA ARG A 309 -29.63 0.38 12.42
C ARG A 309 -28.67 0.03 13.55
N ASN A 310 -28.37 0.98 14.44
CA ASN A 310 -27.33 0.78 15.46
C ASN A 310 -27.85 0.31 16.81
N ARG A 311 -29.12 0.58 17.17
CA ARG A 311 -29.67 0.23 18.49
C ARG A 311 -29.56 -1.24 18.88
N ARG A 312 -29.54 -2.16 17.89
CA ARG A 312 -29.41 -3.61 18.12
C ARG A 312 -27.98 -4.12 18.06
N ARG A 313 -27.08 -3.34 17.48
CA ARG A 313 -25.69 -3.74 17.25
C ARG A 313 -24.78 -3.18 18.33
N ASN A 314 -25.05 -1.96 18.78
CA ASN A 314 -24.27 -1.27 19.79
C ASN A 314 -24.43 -1.96 21.15
N ASP A 315 -23.62 -2.99 21.35
CA ASP A 315 -23.54 -3.84 22.52
C ASP A 315 -22.36 -3.39 23.37
N ILE A 316 -22.64 -2.78 24.52
CA ILE A 316 -21.61 -2.21 25.40
C ILE A 316 -20.71 -3.30 26.00
N ASN A 317 -21.18 -4.55 26.14
CA ASN A 317 -20.35 -5.64 26.64
C ASN A 317 -19.10 -5.87 25.78
N LEU A 318 -19.20 -5.63 24.47
CA LEU A 318 -18.07 -5.77 23.55
C LEU A 318 -17.01 -4.68 23.74
N ALA A 319 -17.38 -3.51 24.27
CA ALA A 319 -16.42 -2.46 24.61
C ALA A 319 -15.57 -2.84 25.84
N GLU A 320 -16.08 -3.73 26.70
CA GLU A 320 -15.37 -4.21 27.90
C GLU A 320 -14.45 -5.41 27.62
N ARG A 321 -14.52 -6.00 26.42
CA ARG A 321 -13.69 -7.16 26.03
C ARG A 321 -12.28 -6.76 25.60
N SER A 322 -11.48 -7.77 25.26
CA SER A 322 -10.15 -7.52 24.69
C SER A 322 -10.28 -6.81 23.34
N SER A 323 -9.44 -5.81 23.07
CA SER A 323 -9.34 -5.20 21.72
C SER A 323 -8.74 -6.16 20.68
N TRP A 324 -8.22 -7.31 21.12
CA TRP A 324 -7.78 -8.42 20.25
C TRP A 324 -8.88 -9.42 19.93
N ASP A 325 -10.07 -9.25 20.52
CA ASP A 325 -11.26 -10.04 20.21
C ASP A 325 -11.95 -9.45 18.97
N ILE A 326 -11.78 -10.13 17.84
CA ILE A 326 -12.25 -9.64 16.53
C ILE A 326 -13.45 -10.47 16.08
N VAL A 327 -14.60 -9.82 15.87
CA VAL A 327 -15.80 -10.52 15.42
C VAL A 327 -15.75 -10.74 13.90
N ASN A 328 -15.55 -12.00 13.48
CA ASN A 328 -15.64 -12.49 12.09
C ASN A 328 -14.69 -11.89 11.02
N SER A 329 -14.51 -10.58 10.89
CA SER A 329 -13.50 -9.99 10.00
C SER A 329 -13.06 -8.64 10.54
N GLU A 330 -11.75 -8.39 10.59
CA GLU A 330 -11.14 -7.20 11.18
C GLU A 330 -11.74 -5.87 10.67
N SER A 331 -11.88 -5.69 9.35
CA SER A 331 -12.45 -4.45 8.80
C SER A 331 -13.94 -4.24 9.13
N LEU A 332 -14.68 -5.33 9.36
CA LEU A 332 -16.12 -5.29 9.63
C LEU A 332 -16.38 -5.12 11.12
N ASP A 333 -15.58 -5.78 11.95
CA ASP A 333 -15.50 -5.56 13.40
C ASP A 333 -15.19 -4.09 13.71
N LEU A 334 -14.15 -3.53 13.09
CA LEU A 334 -13.77 -2.14 13.28
C LEU A 334 -14.84 -1.16 12.79
N CYS A 335 -15.49 -1.45 11.66
CA CYS A 335 -16.64 -0.67 11.18
C CYS A 335 -17.76 -0.64 12.21
N PHE A 336 -18.10 -1.81 12.75
CA PHE A 336 -19.19 -1.96 13.69
C PHE A 336 -18.88 -1.21 15.00
N LYS A 337 -17.69 -1.42 15.57
CA LYS A 337 -17.29 -0.79 16.83
C LYS A 337 -17.18 0.74 16.68
N SER A 338 -16.64 1.23 15.56
CA SER A 338 -16.60 2.68 15.28
C SER A 338 -18.00 3.27 15.07
N ALA A 339 -18.90 2.54 14.42
CA ALA A 339 -20.31 2.92 14.30
C ALA A 339 -21.00 3.01 15.67
N ALA A 340 -20.67 2.10 16.60
CA ALA A 340 -21.18 2.13 17.96
C ALA A 340 -20.72 3.41 18.70
N LEU A 341 -19.42 3.72 18.67
CA LEU A 341 -18.86 4.97 19.22
C LEU A 341 -19.56 6.21 18.65
N LEU A 342 -19.57 6.36 17.32
CA LEU A 342 -20.07 7.56 16.65
C LEU A 342 -21.58 7.71 16.81
N SER A 343 -22.35 6.60 16.76
CA SER A 343 -23.80 6.66 17.00
C SER A 343 -24.13 7.06 18.44
N SER A 344 -23.44 6.50 19.44
CA SER A 344 -23.61 6.89 20.85
C SER A 344 -23.31 8.38 21.08
N GLN A 345 -22.25 8.89 20.46
CA GLN A 345 -21.94 10.33 20.51
C GLN A 345 -23.05 11.20 19.93
N ILE A 346 -23.67 10.79 18.81
CA ILE A 346 -24.77 11.54 18.20
C ILE A 346 -25.98 11.61 19.15
N PHE A 347 -26.27 10.53 19.87
CA PHE A 347 -27.48 10.40 20.67
C PHE A 347 -27.33 10.89 22.12
N LYS A 348 -26.14 10.82 22.73
CA LYS A 348 -25.91 11.33 24.11
C LYS A 348 -26.29 12.80 24.27
N ASN A 349 -26.15 13.58 23.20
CA ASN A 349 -26.45 15.02 23.18
C ASN A 349 -27.90 15.32 22.72
N ARG A 350 -28.80 14.33 22.72
CA ARG A 350 -30.18 14.47 22.20
C ARG A 350 -31.23 13.97 23.18
N MET A 351 -31.96 14.93 23.76
CA MET A 351 -33.07 14.68 24.69
C MET A 351 -34.09 13.63 24.18
N ALA A 352 -34.39 13.60 22.88
CA ALA A 352 -35.33 12.62 22.30
C ALA A 352 -34.82 11.16 22.28
N TYR A 353 -33.54 10.92 22.61
CA TYR A 353 -32.89 9.61 22.63
C TYR A 353 -32.27 9.29 23.99
N GLU A 354 -32.21 10.25 24.92
CA GLU A 354 -31.62 10.10 26.26
C GLU A 354 -32.23 8.94 27.06
N SER A 355 -33.56 8.77 26.98
CA SER A 355 -34.29 7.69 27.66
C SER A 355 -34.45 6.42 26.82
N LYS A 356 -33.83 6.34 25.64
CA LYS A 356 -33.94 5.15 24.79
C LYS A 356 -32.84 4.17 25.14
N GLU A 357 -33.26 2.95 25.44
CA GLU A 357 -32.36 1.85 25.74
C GLU A 357 -31.84 1.19 24.45
N TYR A 358 -30.54 0.84 24.48
CA TYR A 358 -29.97 -0.07 23.48
C TYR A 358 -30.49 -1.49 23.72
N PHE A 359 -30.72 -2.21 22.63
CA PHE A 359 -31.26 -3.56 22.71
C PHE A 359 -30.14 -4.55 23.05
N ASP A 360 -30.21 -5.13 24.24
CA ASP A 360 -29.41 -6.30 24.60
C ASP A 360 -30.07 -7.58 24.07
N SER A 361 -29.37 -8.29 23.19
CA SER A 361 -29.83 -9.58 22.68
C SER A 361 -29.50 -10.75 23.60
N GLY A 362 -28.58 -10.56 24.55
CA GLY A 362 -28.05 -11.58 25.45
C GLY A 362 -27.29 -12.69 24.73
N LYS A 363 -26.80 -12.44 23.51
CA LYS A 363 -26.24 -13.48 22.61
C LYS A 363 -24.78 -13.25 22.22
N GLY A 364 -24.15 -12.25 22.85
CA GLY A 364 -22.78 -11.83 22.57
C GLY A 364 -22.58 -11.20 21.19
N GLY A 365 -21.31 -10.96 20.85
CA GLY A 365 -20.93 -10.29 19.61
C GLY A 365 -21.30 -11.05 18.34
N GLY A 366 -21.74 -10.31 17.32
CA GLY A 366 -22.05 -10.87 15.99
C GLY A 366 -23.41 -11.54 15.87
N ALA A 367 -24.37 -11.22 16.75
CA ALA A 367 -25.75 -11.68 16.65
C ALA A 367 -26.36 -11.35 15.27
N GLY A 368 -26.84 -12.38 14.55
CA GLY A 368 -27.38 -12.24 13.20
C GLY A 368 -26.37 -11.89 12.11
N TYR A 369 -25.05 -11.93 12.39
CA TYR A 369 -24.01 -11.72 11.40
C TYR A 369 -23.54 -13.04 10.77
N TRP A 370 -23.54 -13.13 9.43
CA TRP A 370 -23.14 -14.33 8.69
C TRP A 370 -22.45 -14.00 7.35
N PHE A 371 -21.33 -14.66 7.03
CA PHE A 371 -20.45 -14.29 5.90
C PHE A 371 -20.75 -14.99 4.58
N HIS A 372 -21.48 -16.13 4.56
CA HIS A 372 -21.84 -16.75 3.28
C HIS A 372 -23.09 -16.10 2.70
N MET A 373 -22.83 -15.06 1.91
CA MET A 373 -23.73 -14.54 0.90
C MET A 373 -24.02 -15.63 -0.13
N ASN A 374 -25.11 -16.38 0.11
CA ASN A 374 -25.93 -17.10 -0.86
C ASN A 374 -27.29 -17.50 -0.26
N GLY A 375 -27.46 -17.40 1.06
CA GLY A 375 -28.77 -17.53 1.71
C GLY A 375 -29.60 -16.26 1.57
N ASP A 376 -30.86 -16.42 1.16
CA ASP A 376 -31.94 -15.45 1.35
C ASP A 376 -31.88 -14.88 2.78
N ILE A 377 -32.24 -13.60 2.97
CA ILE A 377 -32.23 -12.87 4.26
C ILE A 377 -33.02 -13.60 5.39
N LYS A 378 -33.75 -14.66 5.03
CA LYS A 378 -34.54 -15.51 5.91
C LYS A 378 -33.71 -16.39 6.85
N THR A 379 -32.43 -16.62 6.59
CA THR A 379 -31.57 -17.38 7.51
C THR A 379 -30.71 -16.41 8.33
N PHE A 380 -31.20 -15.99 9.49
CA PHE A 380 -30.30 -15.50 10.54
C PHE A 380 -29.23 -16.57 10.78
N GLY A 381 -27.96 -16.18 10.87
CA GLY A 381 -26.92 -17.10 11.33
C GLY A 381 -27.30 -17.66 12.72
N PRO A 382 -26.71 -18.79 13.17
CA PRO A 382 -27.01 -19.31 14.51
C PRO A 382 -26.73 -18.23 15.58
N GLU A 383 -27.15 -18.40 16.81
CA GLU A 383 -26.86 -17.43 17.87
C GLU A 383 -25.70 -17.94 18.74
N GLY A 384 -24.94 -17.04 19.38
CA GLY A 384 -23.97 -17.44 20.40
C GLY A 384 -24.68 -18.17 21.54
N ARG A 385 -24.00 -19.11 22.20
CA ARG A 385 -24.64 -19.96 23.24
C ARG A 385 -24.57 -19.35 24.63
N ALA A 386 -24.07 -18.14 24.75
CA ALA A 386 -23.79 -17.50 26.03
C ALA A 386 -24.66 -16.28 26.25
N GLU A 387 -25.02 -16.08 27.52
CA GLU A 387 -25.53 -14.83 28.05
C GLU A 387 -24.42 -14.07 28.79
N PRO A 388 -23.48 -13.38 28.13
CA PRO A 388 -23.01 -12.13 28.68
C PRO A 388 -24.16 -11.15 28.45
N LYS A 389 -25.19 -11.22 29.30
CA LYS A 389 -26.22 -10.17 29.34
C LYS A 389 -25.49 -8.86 29.57
N ASP A 390 -25.92 -7.86 28.82
CA ASP A 390 -25.60 -6.49 29.13
C ASP A 390 -26.00 -6.26 30.59
N ARG A 391 -25.02 -5.90 31.43
CA ARG A 391 -25.29 -5.66 32.84
C ARG A 391 -26.13 -4.39 33.03
N ASN A 392 -26.25 -3.56 31.98
CA ASN A 392 -26.98 -2.32 32.00
C ASN A 392 -27.41 -1.93 30.58
N THR A 393 -28.70 -1.76 30.28
CA THR A 393 -29.17 -1.14 29.01
C THR A 393 -28.90 0.37 29.00
N GLY A 394 -27.64 0.74 29.25
CA GLY A 394 -27.17 2.08 29.52
C GLY A 394 -27.64 3.09 28.50
N ASN A 395 -27.73 4.35 28.92
CA ASN A 395 -28.07 5.43 28.00
C ASN A 395 -26.93 5.66 26.99
N SER A 396 -27.16 6.50 25.98
CA SER A 396 -26.15 6.79 24.94
C SER A 396 -24.83 7.37 25.46
N GLU A 397 -24.82 8.02 26.64
CA GLU A 397 -23.60 8.55 27.24
C GLU A 397 -22.72 7.43 27.80
N GLU A 398 -23.31 6.46 28.51
CA GLU A 398 -22.59 5.29 29.03
C GLU A 398 -21.94 4.49 27.91
N HIS A 399 -22.69 4.20 26.83
CA HIS A 399 -22.15 3.53 25.65
C HIS A 399 -21.02 4.34 25.01
N TYR A 400 -21.18 5.67 24.88
CA TYR A 400 -20.13 6.52 24.31
C TYR A 400 -18.82 6.42 25.10
N ASN A 401 -18.90 6.55 26.42
CA ASN A 401 -17.72 6.49 27.29
C ASN A 401 -17.03 5.13 27.23
N ALA A 402 -17.80 4.03 27.27
CA ALA A 402 -17.24 2.69 27.17
C ALA A 402 -16.53 2.45 25.82
N TRP A 403 -17.15 2.86 24.71
CA TRP A 403 -16.52 2.73 23.40
C TRP A 403 -15.31 3.65 23.22
N ALA A 404 -15.31 4.86 23.79
CA ALA A 404 -14.16 5.75 23.75
C ALA A 404 -12.95 5.11 24.44
N GLU A 405 -13.15 4.55 25.64
CA GLU A 405 -12.10 3.83 26.38
C GLU A 405 -11.65 2.56 25.65
N PHE A 406 -12.58 1.80 25.06
CA PHE A 406 -12.23 0.67 24.19
C PHE A 406 -11.29 1.10 23.07
N PHE A 407 -11.58 2.20 22.37
CA PHE A 407 -10.76 2.65 21.25
C PHE A 407 -9.42 3.22 21.68
N LYS A 408 -9.32 3.90 22.83
CA LYS A 408 -8.02 4.31 23.40
C LYS A 408 -7.14 3.09 23.66
N LYS A 409 -7.70 2.06 24.29
CA LYS A 409 -7.03 0.77 24.52
C LYS A 409 -6.66 0.08 23.21
N TYR A 410 -7.58 0.03 22.24
CA TYR A 410 -7.34 -0.55 20.93
C TYR A 410 -6.14 0.11 20.23
N ILE A 411 -6.09 1.43 20.17
CA ILE A 411 -5.01 2.16 19.51
C ILE A 411 -3.67 1.93 20.22
N LYS A 412 -3.64 2.01 21.56
CA LYS A 412 -2.43 1.74 22.36
C LYS A 412 -1.92 0.32 22.13
N GLU A 413 -2.77 -0.69 22.30
CA GLU A 413 -2.36 -2.10 22.10
C GLU A 413 -1.88 -2.37 20.66
N ARG A 414 -2.44 -1.72 19.63
CA ARG A 414 -1.96 -1.86 18.24
C ARG A 414 -0.64 -1.13 17.98
N ALA A 415 -0.37 -0.04 18.69
CA ALA A 415 0.95 0.59 18.68
C ALA A 415 2.00 -0.27 19.40
N ASP A 416 1.59 -0.99 20.45
CA ASP A 416 2.45 -1.84 21.30
C ASP A 416 2.84 -3.17 20.65
N LYS A 417 1.90 -3.79 19.92
CA LYS A 417 2.03 -5.17 19.44
C LYS A 417 1.86 -5.33 17.92
N GLY A 418 1.64 -4.23 17.19
CA GLY A 418 1.50 -4.18 15.73
C GLY A 418 0.06 -3.97 15.25
N PHE A 419 -0.10 -3.49 14.02
CA PHE A 419 -1.37 -2.90 13.52
C PHE A 419 -2.53 -3.89 13.31
N PHE A 420 -2.50 -4.63 12.20
CA PHE A 420 -3.65 -5.32 11.63
C PHE A 420 -3.27 -6.73 11.21
N ILE A 421 -4.21 -7.66 11.37
CA ILE A 421 -4.06 -9.06 10.93
C ILE A 421 -4.08 -9.14 9.40
N ALA A 422 -4.98 -8.40 8.75
CA ALA A 422 -4.99 -8.26 7.29
C ALA A 422 -3.89 -7.29 6.82
N ASN A 423 -2.65 -7.64 7.12
CA ASN A 423 -1.46 -6.81 6.98
C ASN A 423 -1.32 -6.25 5.56
N ALA A 424 -1.27 -4.92 5.47
CA ALA A 424 -1.05 -4.14 4.25
C ALA A 424 -1.88 -4.63 3.04
N SER A 425 -3.12 -5.05 3.29
CA SER A 425 -3.98 -5.57 2.23
C SER A 425 -4.23 -4.53 1.14
N PRO A 426 -3.98 -4.84 -0.15
CA PRO A 426 -4.21 -3.90 -1.25
C PRO A 426 -5.68 -3.47 -1.38
N VAL A 427 -6.59 -4.37 -1.01
CA VAL A 427 -8.05 -4.17 -1.14
C VAL A 427 -8.74 -3.85 0.18
N TYR A 428 -8.22 -4.33 1.31
CA TYR A 428 -8.89 -4.16 2.61
C TYR A 428 -8.38 -3.00 3.45
N SER A 429 -7.13 -2.55 3.28
CA SER A 429 -6.55 -1.50 4.15
C SER A 429 -7.37 -0.22 4.12
N LYS A 430 -7.90 0.17 2.95
CA LYS A 430 -8.82 1.32 2.83
C LYS A 430 -10.06 1.24 3.70
N TYR A 431 -10.55 0.04 4.03
CA TYR A 431 -11.67 -0.09 4.96
C TYR A 431 -11.20 0.18 6.38
N THR A 432 -10.20 -0.58 6.82
CA THR A 432 -9.73 -0.56 8.20
C THR A 432 -9.21 0.82 8.60
N ILE A 433 -8.32 1.41 7.80
CA ILE A 433 -7.71 2.72 8.13
C ILE A 433 -8.74 3.85 8.14
N ASN A 434 -9.79 3.74 7.32
CA ASN A 434 -10.79 4.80 7.15
C ASN A 434 -11.70 4.98 8.37
N TYR A 435 -11.94 3.91 9.13
CA TYR A 435 -12.62 4.03 10.42
C TYR A 435 -11.77 4.78 11.45
N ILE A 436 -10.43 4.66 11.36
CA ILE A 436 -9.54 5.46 12.20
C ILE A 436 -9.59 6.94 11.80
N TYR A 437 -9.67 7.26 10.51
CA TYR A 437 -9.95 8.63 10.06
C TYR A 437 -11.31 9.13 10.57
N ASP A 438 -12.38 8.32 10.48
CA ASP A 438 -13.70 8.73 10.97
C ASP A 438 -13.66 9.05 12.48
N ILE A 439 -12.91 8.29 13.29
CA ILE A 439 -12.72 8.58 14.72
C ILE A 439 -11.89 9.84 14.94
N HIS A 440 -10.75 9.97 14.25
CA HIS A 440 -9.87 11.14 14.31
C HIS A 440 -10.63 12.45 14.01
N ASP A 441 -11.48 12.44 13.00
CA ASP A 441 -12.15 13.63 12.49
C ASP A 441 -13.44 13.96 13.27
N TYR A 442 -14.17 12.94 13.75
CA TYR A 442 -15.53 13.13 14.28
C TYR A 442 -15.69 12.86 15.78
N CYS A 443 -14.78 12.13 16.43
CA CYS A 443 -14.93 11.84 17.86
C CYS A 443 -14.80 13.13 18.69
N GLU A 444 -15.59 13.27 19.75
CA GLU A 444 -15.51 14.41 20.69
C GLU A 444 -14.38 14.24 21.72
N ASP A 445 -13.89 13.01 21.94
CA ASP A 445 -12.83 12.74 22.93
C ASP A 445 -11.47 13.16 22.33
N LYS A 446 -10.89 14.23 22.88
CA LYS A 446 -9.65 14.81 22.36
C LYS A 446 -8.46 13.86 22.47
N GLU A 447 -8.34 13.11 23.57
CA GLU A 447 -7.25 12.15 23.75
C GLU A 447 -7.31 11.07 22.67
N LEU A 448 -8.50 10.52 22.42
CA LEU A 448 -8.70 9.51 21.39
C LEU A 448 -8.40 10.06 19.99
N ARG A 449 -8.81 11.29 19.68
CA ARG A 449 -8.44 11.93 18.40
C ARG A 449 -6.92 12.04 18.25
N ASP A 450 -6.22 12.53 19.27
CA ASP A 450 -4.77 12.68 19.26
C ASP A 450 -4.07 11.32 19.10
N LEU A 451 -4.57 10.27 19.77
CA LEU A 451 -4.10 8.90 19.62
C LEU A 451 -4.33 8.36 18.20
N CYS A 452 -5.50 8.59 17.61
CA CYS A 452 -5.77 8.20 16.23
C CYS A 452 -4.85 8.94 15.24
N GLY A 453 -4.54 10.23 15.48
CA GLY A 453 -3.59 10.99 14.66
C GLY A 453 -2.20 10.36 14.68
N LYS A 454 -1.65 10.09 15.87
CA LYS A 454 -0.38 9.37 16.03
C LYS A 454 -0.41 7.98 15.40
N PHE A 455 -1.53 7.27 15.51
CA PHE A 455 -1.68 5.94 14.92
C PHE A 455 -1.64 5.98 13.38
N LEU A 456 -2.23 7.01 12.78
CA LEU A 456 -2.13 7.25 11.34
C LEU A 456 -0.68 7.57 10.94
N ASP A 457 0.04 8.39 11.72
CA ASP A 457 1.49 8.64 11.49
C ASP A 457 2.28 7.33 11.51
N LEU A 458 2.06 6.51 12.54
CA LEU A 458 2.72 5.21 12.72
C LEU A 458 2.41 4.24 11.56
N TYR A 459 1.14 4.16 11.14
CA TYR A 459 0.71 3.33 10.03
C TYR A 459 1.40 3.73 8.72
N TRP A 460 1.45 5.03 8.41
CA TRP A 460 2.10 5.51 7.20
C TRP A 460 3.61 5.32 7.26
N ALA A 461 4.25 5.49 8.42
CA ALA A 461 5.66 5.19 8.61
C ALA A 461 5.96 3.71 8.29
N ASP A 462 5.22 2.77 8.88
CA ASP A 462 5.35 1.34 8.57
C ASP A 462 5.07 1.04 7.10
N TRP A 463 4.10 1.74 6.51
CA TRP A 463 3.75 1.51 5.12
C TRP A 463 4.94 1.89 4.22
N LEU A 464 5.53 3.07 4.46
CA LEU A 464 6.60 3.66 3.67
C LEU A 464 7.96 2.97 3.78
N GLN A 465 8.24 2.20 4.84
CA GLN A 465 9.50 1.46 4.95
C GLN A 465 9.73 0.55 3.72
N ASP A 466 8.71 -0.23 3.34
CA ASP A 466 8.77 -1.22 2.25
C ASP A 466 8.35 -0.65 0.88
N CYS A 467 8.33 0.67 0.72
CA CYS A 467 7.87 1.29 -0.52
C CYS A 467 8.98 1.49 -1.54
N ILE A 468 8.63 1.29 -2.81
CA ILE A 468 9.51 1.55 -3.94
C ILE A 468 8.68 2.06 -5.10
N ALA A 469 9.12 3.15 -5.72
CA ALA A 469 8.38 3.78 -6.82
C ALA A 469 6.91 4.13 -6.47
N GLY A 470 6.63 4.42 -5.18
CA GLY A 470 5.27 4.68 -4.69
C GLY A 470 4.41 3.44 -4.41
N TYR A 471 4.93 2.23 -4.65
CA TYR A 471 4.21 0.96 -4.43
C TYR A 471 4.80 0.20 -3.26
N ARG A 472 3.96 -0.57 -2.55
CA ARG A 472 4.44 -1.46 -1.50
C ARG A 472 5.07 -2.71 -2.10
N GLY A 473 6.37 -2.89 -1.84
CA GLY A 473 7.14 -4.11 -2.13
C GLY A 473 7.31 -5.04 -0.93
N GLY A 474 6.74 -4.71 0.23
CA GLY A 474 6.68 -5.58 1.41
C GLY A 474 5.55 -6.60 1.35
N VAL A 475 5.54 -7.56 2.28
CA VAL A 475 4.47 -8.58 2.41
C VAL A 475 3.09 -7.94 2.45
N LYS A 476 2.14 -8.55 1.74
CA LYS A 476 0.72 -8.16 1.71
C LYS A 476 -0.18 -9.37 1.96
N ILE A 477 -1.23 -9.23 2.75
CA ILE A 477 -2.24 -10.27 3.03
C ILE A 477 -3.57 -9.90 2.37
N LYS A 478 -4.36 -10.91 1.98
CA LYS A 478 -5.53 -10.77 1.10
C LYS A 478 -5.17 -10.11 -0.23
N ASP A 479 -4.02 -10.50 -0.79
CA ASP A 479 -3.62 -10.10 -2.13
C ASP A 479 -4.04 -11.19 -3.14
N TYR A 480 -5.20 -10.96 -3.76
CA TYR A 480 -5.81 -11.89 -4.71
C TYR A 480 -5.22 -11.74 -6.11
N ALA A 481 -5.00 -12.85 -6.82
CA ALA A 481 -4.32 -12.92 -8.11
C ALA A 481 -4.83 -12.00 -9.23
N GLU A 482 -6.08 -11.56 -9.18
CA GLU A 482 -6.68 -10.65 -10.18
C GLU A 482 -6.30 -9.18 -9.92
N LEU A 483 -5.65 -8.89 -8.80
CA LEU A 483 -5.28 -7.55 -8.41
C LEU A 483 -3.98 -7.15 -9.10
N ASP A 484 -4.15 -6.36 -10.16
CA ASP A 484 -3.13 -5.48 -10.67
C ASP A 484 -2.60 -4.60 -9.51
N ALA A 485 -1.28 -4.46 -9.37
CA ALA A 485 -0.65 -3.59 -8.38
C ALA A 485 -1.17 -2.13 -8.43
N ARG A 486 -1.78 -1.71 -9.56
CA ARG A 486 -2.50 -0.44 -9.71
C ARG A 486 -3.82 -0.34 -8.90
N VAL A 487 -4.27 -1.44 -8.29
CA VAL A 487 -5.51 -1.52 -7.49
C VAL A 487 -5.21 -1.46 -5.99
N ASP A 488 -3.95 -1.25 -5.58
CA ASP A 488 -3.63 -0.99 -4.18
C ASP A 488 -4.27 0.33 -3.73
N SER A 489 -5.33 0.20 -2.95
CA SER A 489 -6.06 1.36 -2.45
C SER A 489 -5.21 2.23 -1.52
N THR A 490 -4.24 1.66 -0.82
CA THR A 490 -3.35 2.39 0.08
C THR A 490 -2.42 3.32 -0.69
N HIS A 491 -1.97 2.91 -1.88
CA HIS A 491 -1.22 3.76 -2.80
C HIS A 491 -2.02 5.01 -3.19
N LEU A 492 -3.30 4.84 -3.58
CA LEU A 492 -4.17 5.96 -3.92
C LEU A 492 -4.42 6.89 -2.73
N MET A 493 -4.51 6.33 -1.53
CA MET A 493 -4.63 7.11 -0.31
C MET A 493 -3.35 7.93 -0.07
N LEU A 494 -2.17 7.32 -0.16
CA LEU A 494 -0.90 8.04 0.01
C LEU A 494 -0.72 9.14 -1.03
N GLN A 495 -1.03 8.86 -2.30
CA GLN A 495 -0.96 9.83 -3.40
C GLN A 495 -1.71 11.12 -3.04
N TYR A 496 -2.91 11.03 -2.46
CA TYR A 496 -3.66 12.21 -2.03
C TYR A 496 -2.94 12.99 -0.93
N HIS A 497 -2.35 12.32 0.06
CA HIS A 497 -1.62 12.99 1.13
C HIS A 497 -0.35 13.70 0.62
N LEU A 498 0.29 13.13 -0.41
CA LEU A 498 1.48 13.68 -1.06
C LEU A 498 1.19 14.78 -2.11
N GLY A 499 -0.06 15.24 -2.23
CA GLY A 499 -0.43 16.33 -3.14
C GLY A 499 -1.12 15.90 -4.43
N GLY A 500 -1.29 14.61 -4.69
CA GLY A 500 -1.94 14.08 -5.90
C GLY A 500 -3.47 14.10 -5.87
N GLY A 501 -4.10 13.70 -6.98
CA GLY A 501 -5.57 13.64 -7.05
C GLY A 501 -6.20 12.69 -6.03
N GLY A 502 -7.40 13.03 -5.56
CA GLY A 502 -8.21 12.17 -4.67
C GLY A 502 -9.39 11.49 -5.38
N THR A 503 -9.97 10.49 -4.72
CA THR A 503 -11.21 9.82 -5.16
C THR A 503 -12.31 10.00 -4.12
N ALA A 504 -13.49 10.48 -4.54
CA ALA A 504 -14.66 10.61 -3.66
C ALA A 504 -15.53 9.37 -3.76
N GLU A 505 -15.01 8.23 -3.28
CA GLU A 505 -15.77 6.98 -3.16
C GLU A 505 -16.31 6.79 -1.75
N ILE A 506 -17.26 5.87 -1.58
CA ILE A 506 -17.89 5.62 -0.28
C ILE A 506 -16.87 5.31 0.82
N ILE A 507 -15.71 4.75 0.46
CA ILE A 507 -14.64 4.48 1.43
C ILE A 507 -13.68 5.67 1.50
N THR A 508 -13.23 6.23 0.39
CA THR A 508 -12.14 7.22 0.42
C THR A 508 -12.56 8.66 0.69
N ILE A 509 -13.87 8.96 0.72
CA ILE A 509 -14.36 10.34 0.87
C ILE A 509 -13.98 10.98 2.21
N ASN A 510 -13.89 10.23 3.32
CA ASN A 510 -13.52 10.83 4.60
C ASN A 510 -12.05 11.26 4.61
N GLN A 511 -11.18 10.45 4.01
CA GLN A 511 -9.77 10.81 3.84
C GLN A 511 -9.59 12.17 3.13
N LEU A 512 -10.46 12.48 2.16
CA LEU A 512 -10.44 13.79 1.48
C LEU A 512 -10.81 14.94 2.41
N LEU A 513 -11.78 14.70 3.30
CA LEU A 513 -12.33 15.72 4.19
C LEU A 513 -11.57 15.86 5.51
N SER A 514 -10.78 14.86 5.86
CA SER A 514 -9.97 14.81 7.08
C SER A 514 -9.02 16.00 7.18
N ASP A 515 -8.79 16.45 8.41
CA ASP A 515 -7.77 17.44 8.74
C ASP A 515 -6.39 16.82 8.98
N TYR A 516 -6.27 15.49 9.02
CA TYR A 516 -4.99 14.78 9.11
C TYR A 516 -4.01 15.19 7.98
N ARG A 517 -2.74 15.33 8.33
CA ARG A 517 -1.62 15.64 7.42
C ARG A 517 -0.45 14.72 7.75
N LEU A 518 0.25 14.25 6.72
CA LEU A 518 1.50 13.51 6.92
C LEU A 518 2.56 14.43 7.57
N PRO A 519 3.24 13.97 8.62
CA PRO A 519 4.41 14.64 9.18
C PRO A 519 5.54 14.77 8.17
N GLU A 520 6.36 15.81 8.31
CA GLU A 520 7.48 16.12 7.40
C GLU A 520 8.43 14.93 7.19
N VAL A 521 8.78 14.21 8.26
CA VAL A 521 9.66 13.03 8.19
C VAL A 521 9.11 11.94 7.27
N LEU A 522 7.78 11.81 7.14
CA LEU A 522 7.16 10.84 6.25
C LEU A 522 7.18 11.29 4.79
N TRP A 523 7.24 12.59 4.52
CA TRP A 523 7.50 13.08 3.17
C TRP A 523 8.92 12.74 2.72
N ASP A 524 9.91 12.89 3.60
CA ASP A 524 11.29 12.47 3.30
C ASP A 524 11.34 10.97 3.01
N MET A 525 10.73 10.15 3.86
CA MET A 525 10.68 8.70 3.66
C MET A 525 9.98 8.29 2.35
N ALA A 526 8.93 9.02 1.96
CA ALA A 526 8.17 8.71 0.76
C ALA A 526 8.92 9.10 -0.52
N LEU A 527 9.52 10.28 -0.55
CA LEU A 527 10.01 10.90 -1.79
C LEU A 527 11.54 10.85 -1.94
N ASP A 528 12.30 10.71 -0.86
CA ASP A 528 13.76 10.56 -0.91
C ASP A 528 14.16 9.08 -0.77
N ARG A 529 13.75 8.25 -1.74
CA ARG A 529 13.97 6.80 -1.64
C ARG A 529 15.43 6.41 -1.76
N ARG A 530 16.25 7.21 -2.44
CA ARG A 530 17.67 6.92 -2.59
C ARG A 530 18.51 7.16 -1.36
N SER A 531 18.27 8.25 -0.64
CA SER A 531 19.04 8.49 0.58
C SER A 531 18.83 7.40 1.62
N LEU A 532 17.73 6.65 1.53
CA LEU A 532 17.48 5.52 2.44
C LEU A 532 18.47 4.36 2.23
N GLY A 533 19.14 4.28 1.09
CA GLY A 533 20.14 3.26 0.82
C GLY A 533 19.58 1.84 0.86
N GLU A 534 20.38 0.92 1.40
CA GLU A 534 20.02 -0.49 1.54
C GLU A 534 19.87 -0.83 3.02
N PHE A 535 18.77 -1.47 3.41
CA PHE A 535 18.52 -1.80 4.81
C PHE A 535 17.59 -3.00 4.99
N GLU A 536 17.71 -3.64 6.15
CA GLU A 536 16.76 -4.63 6.65
C GLU A 536 15.62 -3.91 7.38
N TYR A 537 14.39 -4.34 7.14
CA TYR A 537 13.25 -4.00 7.96
C TYR A 537 12.60 -5.25 8.52
N ILE A 538 12.66 -5.38 9.84
CA ILE A 538 12.08 -6.49 10.60
C ILE A 538 10.93 -5.94 11.43
N SER A 539 9.79 -6.65 11.45
CA SER A 539 8.68 -6.27 12.33
C SER A 539 7.85 -7.47 12.81
N ARG A 540 7.46 -7.44 14.09
CA ARG A 540 6.49 -8.39 14.65
C ARG A 540 5.08 -8.06 14.18
N ARG A 541 4.26 -9.08 13.93
CA ARG A 541 2.89 -8.92 13.44
C ARG A 541 1.90 -9.76 14.24
N PRO A 542 0.71 -9.22 14.53
CA PRO A 542 -0.37 -10.02 15.10
C PRO A 542 -0.94 -11.01 14.07
N GLY A 543 -1.80 -11.91 14.52
CA GLY A 543 -2.56 -12.81 13.66
C GLY A 543 -2.49 -14.29 14.06
N GLU A 544 -1.68 -14.64 15.06
CA GLU A 544 -1.78 -15.95 15.69
C GLU A 544 -3.07 -16.05 16.52
N GLU A 545 -3.69 -17.22 16.55
CA GLU A 545 -4.91 -17.49 17.32
C GLU A 545 -4.58 -18.19 18.64
N GLU A 546 -5.31 -17.88 19.71
CA GLU A 546 -5.24 -18.65 20.95
C GLU A 546 -5.67 -20.10 20.71
N ASN A 547 -4.81 -21.06 21.06
CA ASN A 547 -5.14 -22.50 20.98
C ASN A 547 -5.99 -22.98 22.17
N LYS A 548 -7.07 -22.25 22.49
CA LYS A 548 -7.93 -22.51 23.66
C LYS A 548 -9.16 -23.36 23.28
N ARG A 549 -9.43 -24.42 24.07
CA ARG A 549 -10.54 -25.36 23.81
C ARG A 549 -11.27 -25.79 25.10
N PRO A 550 -12.62 -25.79 25.12
CA PRO A 550 -13.50 -25.12 24.15
C PRO A 550 -13.30 -23.59 24.16
N ARG A 551 -13.76 -22.88 23.11
CA ARG A 551 -13.78 -21.41 23.16
C ARG A 551 -14.64 -20.92 24.34
N PRO A 552 -14.32 -19.76 24.94
CA PRO A 552 -15.17 -19.14 25.93
C PRO A 552 -16.60 -18.94 25.41
N LEU A 553 -17.56 -19.09 26.32
CA LEU A 553 -18.97 -18.82 26.05
C LEU A 553 -19.13 -17.34 25.66
N GLY A 554 -19.71 -17.08 24.48
CA GLY A 554 -19.95 -15.75 23.94
C GLY A 554 -18.87 -15.28 22.98
N ASP A 555 -17.80 -16.06 22.83
CA ASP A 555 -16.69 -15.84 21.90
C ASP A 555 -16.58 -16.96 20.87
N GLU A 556 -17.60 -17.80 20.72
CA GLU A 556 -17.57 -18.88 19.74
C GLU A 556 -17.40 -18.38 18.30
N ARG A 557 -17.63 -17.08 18.06
CA ARG A 557 -17.55 -16.40 16.75
C ARG A 557 -16.45 -15.37 16.63
N THR A 558 -15.65 -15.27 17.67
CA THR A 558 -14.63 -14.25 17.83
C THR A 558 -13.27 -14.87 17.54
N PHE A 559 -12.42 -14.17 16.78
CA PHE A 559 -11.00 -14.48 16.75
C PHE A 559 -10.39 -14.02 18.06
N LEU A 560 -9.81 -14.96 18.78
CA LEU A 560 -9.04 -14.69 19.98
C LEU A 560 -7.60 -14.57 19.50
N CYS A 561 -7.19 -13.36 19.12
CA CYS A 561 -5.84 -13.13 18.61
C CYS A 561 -4.85 -13.20 19.78
N ASP A 562 -3.88 -14.09 19.66
CA ASP A 562 -2.74 -14.16 20.58
C ASP A 562 -1.94 -12.87 20.44
N LYS A 563 -1.64 -12.27 21.61
CA LYS A 563 -0.88 -11.03 21.71
C LYS A 563 0.60 -11.29 21.46
N GLU A 564 1.10 -12.46 21.86
CA GLU A 564 2.50 -12.87 21.71
C GLU A 564 2.71 -13.65 20.40
N SER A 565 2.19 -13.08 19.31
CA SER A 565 2.23 -13.68 17.98
C SER A 565 3.65 -13.93 17.48
N ARG A 566 3.87 -15.11 16.91
CA ARG A 566 5.17 -15.56 16.36
C ARG A 566 5.22 -15.44 14.84
N ILE A 567 4.75 -14.30 14.35
CA ILE A 567 4.73 -13.93 12.93
C ILE A 567 5.65 -12.72 12.74
N VAL A 568 6.71 -12.90 11.96
CA VAL A 568 7.69 -11.86 11.64
C VAL A 568 7.59 -11.49 10.16
N ARG A 569 7.51 -10.19 9.86
CA ARG A 569 7.73 -9.67 8.51
C ARG A 569 9.19 -9.27 8.38
N TYR A 570 9.81 -9.69 7.29
CA TYR A 570 11.18 -9.34 6.96
C TYR A 570 11.22 -8.77 5.55
N SER A 571 11.96 -7.68 5.37
CA SER A 571 12.16 -7.04 4.08
C SER A 571 13.59 -6.57 3.92
N TRP A 572 14.17 -6.81 2.75
CA TRP A 572 15.42 -6.21 2.31
C TRP A 572 15.06 -5.14 1.28
N VAL A 573 15.27 -3.88 1.68
CA VAL A 573 14.85 -2.70 0.94
C VAL A 573 16.09 -2.09 0.28
N THR A 574 15.99 -1.81 -1.02
CA THR A 574 17.02 -1.09 -1.78
C THR A 574 16.37 -0.04 -2.67
N PRO A 575 17.14 0.89 -3.28
CA PRO A 575 16.59 1.85 -4.24
C PRO A 575 16.07 1.21 -5.53
N ASP A 576 16.47 -0.03 -5.84
CA ASP A 576 16.21 -0.68 -7.14
C ASP A 576 15.22 -1.86 -7.06
N TYR A 577 15.06 -2.45 -5.86
CA TYR A 577 14.08 -3.48 -5.57
C TYR A 577 13.80 -3.60 -4.07
N VAL A 578 12.66 -4.21 -3.72
CA VAL A 578 12.35 -4.70 -2.37
C VAL A 578 12.12 -6.20 -2.46
N MET A 579 12.79 -6.99 -1.62
CA MET A 579 12.49 -8.41 -1.43
C MET A 579 11.95 -8.64 -0.03
N ALA A 580 10.77 -9.26 0.07
CA ALA A 580 10.09 -9.41 1.35
C ALA A 580 9.47 -10.79 1.53
N SER A 581 9.43 -11.25 2.78
CA SER A 581 8.80 -12.50 3.19
C SER A 581 8.13 -12.40 4.56
N ARG A 582 7.16 -13.30 4.77
CA ARG A 582 6.58 -13.55 6.09
C ARG A 582 7.22 -14.81 6.64
N MET A 583 7.94 -14.67 7.74
CA MET A 583 8.55 -15.75 8.47
C MET A 583 7.62 -16.08 9.63
N THR A 584 6.89 -17.19 9.52
CA THR A 584 5.93 -17.62 10.54
C THR A 584 6.44 -18.86 11.24
N HIS A 585 6.37 -18.87 12.58
CA HIS A 585 6.78 -20.02 13.35
C HIS A 585 5.99 -21.27 12.91
N PRO A 586 6.65 -22.43 12.66
CA PRO A 586 5.96 -23.60 12.09
C PRO A 586 4.79 -24.15 12.92
N SER A 587 4.82 -23.92 14.24
CA SER A 587 3.75 -24.28 15.17
C SER A 587 2.73 -23.17 15.44
N ALA A 588 2.85 -22.01 14.78
CA ALA A 588 1.92 -20.92 15.00
C ALA A 588 0.50 -21.30 14.53
N VAL A 589 -0.51 -20.92 15.30
CA VAL A 589 -1.91 -21.26 15.02
C VAL A 589 -2.56 -20.16 14.19
N MET A 590 -2.97 -20.48 12.97
CA MET A 590 -3.53 -19.50 12.04
C MET A 590 -5.05 -19.39 12.16
N ASN A 591 -5.60 -18.22 11.86
CA ASN A 591 -7.01 -18.08 11.51
C ASN A 591 -7.17 -17.79 10.02
N HIS A 592 -8.41 -17.76 9.52
CA HIS A 592 -8.70 -17.54 8.10
C HIS A 592 -8.25 -16.17 7.56
N LEU A 593 -8.01 -15.17 8.43
CA LEU A 593 -7.45 -13.88 8.02
C LEU A 593 -5.94 -13.98 7.85
N SER A 594 -5.25 -14.64 8.78
CA SER A 594 -3.80 -14.84 8.75
C SER A 594 -3.35 -15.88 7.72
N ALA A 595 -4.20 -16.85 7.41
CA ALA A 595 -3.98 -17.82 6.34
C ALA A 595 -4.55 -17.36 4.98
N ALA A 596 -5.06 -16.13 4.89
CA ALA A 596 -5.59 -15.59 3.64
C ALA A 596 -4.48 -15.43 2.57
N PRO A 597 -4.85 -15.25 1.28
CA PRO A 597 -3.88 -15.17 0.21
C PRO A 597 -2.80 -14.11 0.46
N MET A 598 -1.54 -14.48 0.32
CA MET A 598 -0.38 -13.66 0.65
C MET A 598 0.44 -13.36 -0.60
N TRP A 599 1.03 -12.16 -0.61
CA TRP A 599 2.10 -11.76 -1.51
C TRP A 599 3.40 -11.69 -0.73
N HIS A 600 4.44 -12.29 -1.31
CA HIS A 600 5.83 -12.16 -0.91
C HIS A 600 6.72 -12.46 -2.12
N GLY A 601 7.97 -12.01 -2.12
CA GLY A 601 8.83 -12.08 -3.31
C GLY A 601 9.54 -10.75 -3.56
N VAL A 602 9.75 -10.43 -4.83
CA VAL A 602 10.53 -9.26 -5.25
C VAL A 602 9.66 -8.28 -6.02
N GLN A 603 9.72 -7.00 -5.64
CA GLN A 603 9.16 -5.87 -6.38
C GLN A 603 10.32 -4.99 -6.88
N PHE A 604 10.41 -4.79 -8.20
CA PHE A 604 11.40 -3.90 -8.81
C PHE A 604 10.85 -2.46 -8.91
N ASN A 605 11.76 -1.49 -8.98
CA ASN A 605 11.37 -0.08 -9.10
C ASN A 605 10.86 0.32 -10.48
N THR A 606 11.04 -0.49 -11.52
CA THR A 606 10.75 -0.10 -12.90
C THR A 606 9.27 0.09 -13.21
N SER A 607 8.41 -0.66 -12.53
CA SER A 607 6.96 -0.67 -12.78
C SER A 607 6.25 -1.39 -11.63
N PRO A 608 4.99 -1.04 -11.32
CA PRO A 608 4.18 -1.79 -10.37
C PRO A 608 3.94 -3.24 -10.81
N GLN A 609 4.04 -3.58 -12.10
CA GLN A 609 3.92 -4.96 -12.59
C GLN A 609 5.25 -5.72 -12.61
N ALA A 610 6.38 -5.02 -12.40
CA ALA A 610 7.71 -5.60 -12.29
C ALA A 610 7.88 -6.34 -10.96
N MET A 611 7.30 -7.52 -10.86
CA MET A 611 7.36 -8.35 -9.67
C MET A 611 7.59 -9.82 -10.00
N VAL A 612 8.22 -10.54 -9.07
CA VAL A 612 8.36 -11.99 -9.11
C VAL A 612 7.93 -12.59 -7.77
N THR A 613 6.90 -13.44 -7.80
CA THR A 613 6.26 -13.99 -6.59
C THR A 613 5.82 -15.44 -6.85
N PRO A 614 5.99 -16.36 -5.88
CA PRO A 614 5.29 -17.64 -5.92
C PRO A 614 3.80 -17.43 -5.71
N ARG A 615 2.96 -18.21 -6.40
CA ARG A 615 1.49 -18.14 -6.34
C ARG A 615 0.87 -19.49 -6.62
N ALA A 616 -0.33 -19.72 -6.09
CA ALA A 616 -1.14 -20.83 -6.59
C ALA A 616 -1.67 -20.53 -8.00
N ILE A 617 -1.82 -21.58 -8.78
CA ILE A 617 -2.24 -21.52 -10.18
C ILE A 617 -3.45 -22.42 -10.41
N ASN A 618 -4.28 -22.03 -11.36
CA ASN A 618 -5.39 -22.82 -11.85
C ASN A 618 -4.97 -23.47 -13.17
N ILE A 619 -4.80 -24.80 -13.15
CA ILE A 619 -4.41 -25.59 -14.32
C ILE A 619 -5.66 -25.87 -15.14
N LYS A 620 -5.67 -25.43 -16.41
CA LYS A 620 -6.74 -25.76 -17.36
C LYS A 620 -6.37 -27.00 -18.18
N ASP A 621 -5.12 -27.07 -18.62
CA ASP A 621 -4.51 -28.18 -19.35
C ASP A 621 -2.98 -28.18 -19.18
N ASP A 622 -2.29 -29.10 -19.86
CA ASP A 622 -0.84 -29.32 -19.76
C ASP A 622 0.04 -28.15 -20.22
N THR A 623 -0.52 -27.14 -20.87
CA THR A 623 0.23 -25.96 -21.38
C THR A 623 -0.41 -24.63 -20.98
N SER A 624 -1.61 -24.68 -20.40
CA SER A 624 -2.44 -23.52 -20.08
C SER A 624 -2.80 -23.52 -18.60
N TRP A 625 -2.21 -22.56 -17.88
CA TRP A 625 -2.58 -22.21 -16.52
C TRP A 625 -2.48 -20.71 -16.31
N ASN A 626 -3.26 -20.23 -15.35
CA ASN A 626 -3.26 -18.83 -14.92
C ASN A 626 -3.19 -18.76 -13.40
N LEU A 627 -3.00 -17.56 -12.86
CA LEU A 627 -3.04 -17.36 -11.42
C LEU A 627 -4.39 -17.77 -10.83
N TYR A 628 -4.37 -18.38 -9.66
CA TYR A 628 -5.56 -18.72 -8.90
C TYR A 628 -5.86 -17.65 -7.85
N LYS A 629 -7.13 -17.46 -7.50
CA LYS A 629 -7.56 -16.46 -6.52
C LYS A 629 -6.96 -16.71 -5.12
N GLU A 630 -6.64 -17.96 -4.80
CA GLU A 630 -5.94 -18.32 -3.57
C GLU A 630 -4.43 -18.30 -3.83
N SER A 631 -3.60 -18.10 -2.80
CA SER A 631 -2.14 -18.15 -2.98
C SER A 631 -1.51 -19.43 -2.45
N GLY A 632 -2.21 -20.22 -1.64
CA GLY A 632 -1.60 -21.19 -0.73
C GLY A 632 -0.90 -20.51 0.46
N TYR A 633 -0.63 -21.30 1.50
CA TYR A 633 0.14 -20.86 2.68
C TYR A 633 1.61 -21.22 2.50
N PHE A 634 2.51 -20.26 2.71
CA PHE A 634 3.95 -20.48 2.55
C PHE A 634 4.71 -20.40 3.87
N ARG A 635 5.82 -21.13 3.91
CA ARG A 635 6.90 -20.95 4.89
C ARG A 635 8.10 -20.37 4.20
N SER A 636 8.77 -19.45 4.87
CA SER A 636 9.91 -18.75 4.31
C SER A 636 10.98 -18.51 5.37
N VAL A 637 12.22 -18.48 4.91
CA VAL A 637 13.37 -17.93 5.62
C VAL A 637 14.06 -16.95 4.69
N GLN A 638 14.41 -15.78 5.20
CA GLN A 638 15.09 -14.74 4.44
C GLN A 638 16.22 -14.15 5.27
N HIS A 639 17.33 -13.87 4.61
CA HIS A 639 18.40 -13.05 5.14
C HIS A 639 18.91 -12.13 4.03
N LYS A 640 18.75 -10.82 4.24
CA LYS A 640 19.03 -9.77 3.26
C LYS A 640 18.42 -10.11 1.90
N ASN A 641 19.27 -10.20 0.88
CA ASN A 641 18.97 -10.44 -0.52
C ASN A 641 18.79 -11.93 -0.88
N VAL A 642 18.75 -12.85 0.09
CA VAL A 642 18.54 -14.29 -0.12
C VAL A 642 17.27 -14.77 0.60
N MET A 643 16.40 -15.50 -0.09
CA MET A 643 15.17 -16.08 0.47
C MET A 643 14.98 -17.52 0.00
N ILE A 644 14.56 -18.40 0.90
CA ILE A 644 13.98 -19.71 0.56
C ILE A 644 12.52 -19.71 0.98
N THR A 645 11.62 -20.11 0.07
CA THR A 645 10.18 -20.21 0.35
C THR A 645 9.58 -21.49 -0.20
N GLN A 646 8.56 -22.03 0.45
CA GLN A 646 7.89 -23.26 0.05
C GLN A 646 6.43 -23.21 0.49
N GLN A 647 5.52 -23.74 -0.33
CA GLN A 647 4.16 -24.00 0.13
C GLN A 647 4.21 -25.00 1.30
N ALA A 648 3.65 -24.61 2.44
CA ALA A 648 3.56 -25.50 3.59
C ALA A 648 2.68 -26.70 3.25
N ARG A 649 3.09 -27.89 3.66
CA ARG A 649 2.31 -29.13 3.50
C ARG A 649 1.03 -29.11 4.32
N SER A 650 1.13 -28.61 5.55
CA SER A 650 0.01 -28.37 6.45
C SER A 650 0.30 -27.19 7.37
N TYR A 651 -0.76 -26.65 7.96
CA TYR A 651 -0.68 -25.66 9.03
C TYR A 651 -1.89 -25.82 9.96
N ILE A 652 -1.72 -25.42 11.21
CA ILE A 652 -2.80 -25.47 12.20
C ILE A 652 -3.69 -24.28 11.98
N THR A 653 -5.01 -24.49 11.86
CA THR A 653 -5.96 -23.39 11.86
C THR A 653 -7.11 -23.59 12.84
N VAL A 654 -7.52 -22.49 13.47
CA VAL A 654 -8.70 -22.43 14.33
C VAL A 654 -9.60 -21.31 13.82
N ASN A 655 -10.81 -21.65 13.38
CA ASN A 655 -11.76 -20.70 12.79
C ASN A 655 -13.08 -20.70 13.56
N PRO A 656 -13.72 -19.52 13.75
CA PRO A 656 -15.00 -19.40 14.43
C PRO A 656 -16.17 -20.08 13.71
N ALA A 657 -16.06 -20.30 12.39
CA ALA A 657 -17.10 -20.95 11.59
C ALA A 657 -16.91 -22.47 11.42
N TRP A 658 -15.68 -22.98 11.58
CA TRP A 658 -15.30 -24.37 11.33
C TRP A 658 -14.30 -24.80 12.40
N PHE A 659 -14.78 -25.52 13.42
CA PHE A 659 -13.94 -25.89 14.56
C PHE A 659 -13.13 -27.15 14.27
N LEU A 660 -11.84 -26.87 14.19
CA LEU A 660 -10.66 -27.68 13.86
C LEU A 660 -10.70 -28.34 12.49
N GLU A 661 -9.83 -27.83 11.64
CA GLU A 661 -9.43 -28.46 10.40
C GLU A 661 -7.90 -28.32 10.32
N GLU A 662 -7.17 -29.44 10.35
CA GLU A 662 -5.83 -29.44 9.79
C GLU A 662 -5.98 -29.28 8.28
N LYS A 663 -5.58 -28.12 7.75
CA LYS A 663 -5.68 -27.89 6.32
C LYS A 663 -4.47 -28.47 5.63
N ASN A 664 -4.70 -29.54 4.87
CA ASN A 664 -3.78 -29.95 3.83
C ASN A 664 -3.75 -28.87 2.75
N ASN A 665 -2.55 -28.46 2.38
CA ASN A 665 -2.36 -27.34 1.47
C ASN A 665 -1.58 -27.82 0.24
N ASP A 666 -2.30 -28.39 -0.72
CA ASP A 666 -1.73 -29.00 -1.92
C ASP A 666 -2.23 -28.27 -3.18
N LEU A 667 -2.18 -26.93 -3.15
CA LEU A 667 -2.52 -26.15 -4.33
C LEU A 667 -1.37 -26.25 -5.35
N PRO A 668 -1.65 -26.39 -6.65
CA PRO A 668 -0.62 -26.25 -7.67
C PRO A 668 0.05 -24.87 -7.56
N ILE A 669 1.38 -24.84 -7.53
CA ILE A 669 2.16 -23.60 -7.38
C ILE A 669 2.93 -23.30 -8.67
N GLY A 670 3.07 -22.00 -8.98
CA GLY A 670 4.03 -21.49 -9.95
C GLY A 670 4.71 -20.22 -9.47
N ILE A 671 5.79 -19.85 -10.14
CA ILE A 671 6.44 -18.54 -9.97
C ILE A 671 5.90 -17.62 -11.05
N HIS A 672 5.26 -16.54 -10.64
CA HIS A 672 4.70 -15.54 -11.53
C HIS A 672 5.66 -14.40 -11.78
N PHE A 673 5.85 -14.05 -13.05
CA PHE A 673 6.64 -12.93 -13.55
C PHE A 673 5.64 -11.89 -14.10
N GLY A 674 5.37 -10.84 -13.31
CA GLY A 674 4.22 -9.96 -13.54
C GLY A 674 4.25 -9.16 -14.84
N GLU A 675 5.45 -8.77 -15.27
CA GLU A 675 5.71 -8.25 -16.60
C GLU A 675 6.94 -8.94 -17.19
N LYS A 676 7.08 -8.86 -18.51
CA LYS A 676 8.24 -9.43 -19.20
C LYS A 676 9.49 -8.67 -18.76
N PRO A 677 10.51 -9.36 -18.21
CA PRO A 677 11.72 -8.67 -17.79
C PRO A 677 12.55 -8.13 -18.95
N ASP A 678 13.46 -7.19 -18.66
CA ASP A 678 14.42 -6.65 -19.64
C ASP A 678 15.23 -7.78 -20.30
N ARG A 679 15.65 -8.77 -19.50
CA ARG A 679 16.28 -10.00 -19.98
C ARG A 679 15.96 -11.17 -19.07
N MET A 680 15.76 -12.35 -19.66
CA MET A 680 15.60 -13.62 -18.95
C MET A 680 16.55 -14.67 -19.54
N VAL A 681 17.24 -15.44 -18.69
CA VAL A 681 18.18 -16.50 -19.08
C VAL A 681 17.98 -17.71 -18.17
N GLU A 682 17.83 -18.90 -18.74
CA GLU A 682 17.78 -20.14 -17.97
C GLU A 682 19.14 -20.87 -18.03
N LYS A 683 19.64 -21.33 -16.88
CA LYS A 683 20.88 -22.11 -16.81
C LYS A 683 20.87 -23.01 -15.58
N GLN A 684 21.09 -24.32 -15.77
CA GLN A 684 21.18 -25.32 -14.68
C GLN A 684 19.99 -25.29 -13.69
N GLY A 685 18.79 -25.03 -14.23
CA GLY A 685 17.54 -24.92 -13.49
C GLY A 685 17.30 -23.60 -12.77
N TRP A 686 18.26 -22.68 -12.82
CA TRP A 686 18.06 -21.29 -12.42
C TRP A 686 17.39 -20.50 -13.54
N ILE A 687 16.47 -19.63 -13.16
CA ILE A 687 15.89 -18.58 -14.00
C ILE A 687 16.55 -17.27 -13.55
N PHE A 688 17.36 -16.69 -14.41
CA PHE A 688 18.02 -15.42 -14.18
C PHE A 688 17.27 -14.30 -14.88
N ILE A 689 17.15 -13.18 -14.19
CA ILE A 689 16.45 -12.00 -14.67
C ILE A 689 17.36 -10.79 -14.51
N GLU A 690 17.37 -9.95 -15.54
CA GLU A 690 17.76 -8.54 -15.44
C GLU A 690 16.49 -7.71 -15.55
N GLN A 691 16.27 -6.84 -14.58
CA GLN A 691 15.15 -5.89 -14.57
C GLN A 691 15.64 -4.61 -13.92
N GLY A 692 15.59 -3.48 -14.62
CA GLY A 692 16.03 -2.26 -13.97
C GLY A 692 17.54 -2.20 -13.76
N ASN A 693 17.91 -1.65 -12.61
CA ASN A 693 19.24 -1.75 -12.05
C ASN A 693 19.37 -2.94 -11.10
N SER A 694 18.65 -4.03 -11.36
CA SER A 694 18.58 -5.19 -10.48
C SER A 694 18.72 -6.49 -11.27
N PHE A 695 19.18 -7.51 -10.56
CA PHE A 695 19.19 -8.90 -11.00
C PHE A 695 18.44 -9.75 -9.99
N LEU A 696 17.87 -10.85 -10.48
CA LEU A 696 17.26 -11.89 -9.67
C LEU A 696 17.63 -13.26 -10.24
N ALA A 697 18.03 -14.17 -9.38
CA ALA A 697 18.14 -15.59 -9.66
C ALA A 697 17.04 -16.33 -8.89
N VAL A 698 16.28 -17.17 -9.59
CA VAL A 698 15.22 -18.01 -8.99
C VAL A 698 15.49 -19.47 -9.29
N ARG A 699 15.44 -20.34 -8.27
CA ARG A 699 15.61 -21.79 -8.42
C ARG A 699 14.51 -22.55 -7.69
N PRO A 700 13.56 -23.17 -8.43
CA PRO A 700 12.77 -24.23 -7.85
C PRO A 700 13.66 -25.45 -7.58
N VAL A 701 13.58 -26.01 -6.39
CA VAL A 701 14.45 -27.09 -5.91
C VAL A 701 13.65 -28.38 -5.81
N ARG A 702 14.15 -29.44 -6.45
CA ARG A 702 13.59 -30.79 -6.38
C ARG A 702 14.71 -31.82 -6.50
N SER A 703 14.57 -32.96 -5.81
CA SER A 703 15.45 -34.11 -5.99
C SER A 703 15.11 -34.89 -7.26
N TYR A 704 16.11 -35.47 -7.90
CA TYR A 704 15.87 -36.50 -8.92
C TYR A 704 15.37 -37.79 -8.25
N TYR A 705 14.23 -38.33 -8.69
CA TYR A 705 13.70 -39.62 -8.23
C TYR A 705 13.53 -40.54 -9.44
N GLU A 706 14.24 -41.67 -9.46
CA GLU A 706 14.01 -42.72 -10.46
C GLU A 706 12.78 -43.53 -10.02
N ALA A 707 11.63 -43.24 -10.62
CA ALA A 707 10.45 -44.06 -10.42
C ALA A 707 10.68 -45.43 -11.05
N GLY A 708 10.90 -46.46 -10.23
CA GLY A 708 11.14 -47.83 -10.73
C GLY A 708 11.26 -48.93 -9.69
N GLY A 709 11.42 -48.65 -8.39
CA GLY A 709 11.38 -49.66 -7.34
C GLY A 709 10.02 -49.72 -6.67
N GLU A 710 9.44 -50.91 -6.52
CA GLU A 710 8.46 -51.16 -5.46
C GLU A 710 9.06 -50.70 -4.11
N PHE A 711 8.21 -50.48 -3.09
CA PHE A 711 8.64 -50.17 -1.73
C PHE A 711 9.53 -51.29 -1.16
N ASP A 712 10.78 -51.35 -1.59
CA ASP A 712 11.82 -52.19 -1.01
C ASP A 712 12.21 -51.55 0.31
N TYR A 713 11.69 -52.15 1.37
CA TYR A 713 12.01 -51.84 2.75
C TYR A 713 13.53 -51.84 2.96
N LEU A 714 14.04 -50.70 3.42
CA LEU A 714 15.03 -50.61 4.51
C LEU A 714 16.35 -51.39 4.36
N GLU A 715 17.19 -51.16 3.33
CA GLU A 715 18.63 -51.49 3.42
C GLU A 715 19.56 -50.51 2.66
N GLY A 716 19.95 -49.40 3.34
CA GLY A 716 21.24 -48.67 3.25
C GLY A 716 21.81 -48.14 1.90
N PRO A 717 22.94 -47.40 1.96
CA PRO A 717 23.03 -45.98 2.28
C PRO A 717 22.68 -45.10 1.06
N HIS A 718 21.46 -44.56 0.98
CA HIS A 718 21.33 -43.33 0.21
C HIS A 718 22.26 -42.32 0.89
N GLY A 719 23.22 -41.75 0.15
CA GLY A 719 24.15 -40.76 0.71
C GLY A 719 23.39 -39.68 1.49
N LEU A 720 24.07 -38.94 2.38
CA LEU A 720 23.41 -37.88 3.16
C LEU A 720 22.72 -36.81 2.28
N GLU A 721 23.03 -36.78 0.98
CA GLU A 721 22.55 -35.78 0.04
C GLU A 721 21.91 -36.41 -1.22
N SER A 722 20.81 -35.81 -1.67
CA SER A 722 20.11 -36.14 -2.91
C SER A 722 20.60 -35.30 -4.10
N LYS A 723 20.56 -35.89 -5.30
CA LYS A 723 20.88 -35.19 -6.56
C LYS A 723 19.79 -34.20 -6.93
N LEU A 724 20.18 -33.01 -7.38
CA LEU A 724 19.28 -31.96 -7.85
C LEU A 724 18.74 -32.24 -9.25
N GLU A 725 17.44 -32.06 -9.46
CA GLU A 725 16.84 -32.06 -10.79
C GLU A 725 17.07 -30.71 -11.49
N ASN A 726 17.61 -30.73 -12.71
CA ASN A 726 17.91 -29.50 -13.47
C ASN A 726 16.65 -28.79 -14.00
N ARG A 727 15.53 -29.49 -14.22
CA ARG A 727 14.30 -28.88 -14.77
C ARG A 727 13.10 -29.22 -13.89
N SER A 728 12.98 -28.53 -12.77
CA SER A 728 11.95 -28.72 -11.74
C SER A 728 10.65 -27.93 -11.99
N TYR A 729 10.52 -27.28 -13.14
CA TYR A 729 9.35 -26.47 -13.54
C TYR A 729 9.05 -26.57 -15.04
N GLU A 730 7.87 -26.06 -15.39
CA GLU A 730 7.35 -25.94 -16.76
C GLU A 730 6.78 -24.54 -16.97
N TRP A 731 6.92 -23.99 -18.17
CA TRP A 731 6.36 -22.68 -18.54
C TRP A 731 4.97 -22.82 -19.13
N ASN A 732 4.09 -21.85 -18.86
CA ASN A 732 2.88 -21.71 -19.64
C ASN A 732 3.21 -21.15 -21.03
N SER A 733 2.22 -21.17 -21.93
CA SER A 733 2.34 -20.64 -23.29
C SER A 733 2.73 -19.15 -23.39
N LEU A 734 2.52 -18.37 -22.34
CA LEU A 734 2.90 -16.95 -22.27
C LEU A 734 4.30 -16.71 -21.67
N GLU A 735 4.97 -17.76 -21.19
CA GLU A 735 6.29 -17.70 -20.53
C GLU A 735 6.33 -16.69 -19.36
N ASN A 736 5.21 -16.52 -18.65
CA ASN A 736 5.10 -15.62 -17.51
C ASN A 736 4.79 -16.33 -16.19
N ILE A 737 4.52 -17.65 -16.23
CA ILE A 737 4.34 -18.48 -15.04
C ILE A 737 5.12 -19.79 -15.19
N ALA A 738 6.12 -19.97 -14.33
CA ALA A 738 6.87 -21.22 -14.19
C ALA A 738 6.17 -22.13 -13.16
N LYS A 739 5.31 -23.04 -13.61
CA LYS A 739 4.64 -24.05 -12.78
C LYS A 739 5.66 -25.01 -12.19
N LEU A 740 5.61 -25.24 -10.89
CA LEU A 740 6.46 -26.22 -10.23
C LEU A 740 5.98 -27.64 -10.58
N LYS A 741 6.91 -28.56 -10.85
CA LYS A 741 6.56 -29.98 -11.04
C LYS A 741 6.09 -30.68 -9.77
N SER A 742 6.38 -30.09 -8.60
CA SER A 742 5.80 -30.48 -7.31
C SER A 742 5.40 -29.22 -6.56
N SER A 743 4.14 -29.18 -6.12
CA SER A 743 3.52 -28.08 -5.37
C SER A 743 4.28 -27.72 -4.08
N HIS A 744 5.12 -28.63 -3.58
CA HIS A 744 5.93 -28.47 -2.38
C HIS A 744 7.43 -28.31 -2.67
N SER A 745 7.83 -28.02 -3.90
CA SER A 745 9.24 -27.72 -4.20
C SER A 745 9.63 -26.41 -3.52
N PRO A 746 10.70 -26.37 -2.70
CA PRO A 746 11.25 -25.11 -2.23
C PRO A 746 11.72 -24.24 -3.39
N ILE A 747 11.70 -22.93 -3.21
CA ILE A 747 12.10 -21.95 -4.21
C ILE A 747 13.13 -21.02 -3.56
N ILE A 748 14.32 -20.94 -4.16
CA ILE A 748 15.37 -20.02 -3.76
C ILE A 748 15.25 -18.75 -4.61
N PHE A 749 15.34 -17.59 -3.96
CA PHE A 749 15.50 -16.28 -4.57
C PHE A 749 16.80 -15.68 -4.08
N GLU A 750 17.61 -15.17 -5.01
CA GLU A 750 18.75 -14.30 -4.67
C GLU A 750 18.73 -13.07 -5.56
N THR A 751 18.74 -11.88 -4.97
CA THR A 751 18.70 -10.60 -5.69
C THR A 751 20.02 -9.85 -5.57
N ALA A 752 20.28 -8.97 -6.54
CA ALA A 752 21.41 -8.05 -6.48
C ALA A 752 21.12 -6.77 -7.26
N ARG A 753 21.86 -5.70 -6.98
CA ARG A 753 21.83 -4.46 -7.75
C ARG A 753 22.93 -4.48 -8.82
N LYS A 754 22.77 -3.68 -9.87
CA LYS A 754 23.82 -3.41 -10.88
C LYS A 754 25.05 -2.72 -10.30
N SER A 755 24.90 -2.03 -9.17
CA SER A 755 26.05 -1.52 -8.41
C SER A 755 26.87 -2.63 -7.76
N ASN A 756 26.29 -3.82 -7.55
CA ASN A 756 26.98 -4.97 -6.96
C ASN A 756 27.65 -5.82 -8.05
N TYR A 757 26.98 -5.99 -9.19
CA TYR A 757 27.51 -6.72 -10.35
C TYR A 757 27.33 -5.88 -11.62
N SER A 758 28.38 -5.67 -12.40
CA SER A 758 28.32 -4.77 -13.56
C SER A 758 27.37 -5.22 -14.69
N ASN A 759 27.00 -6.50 -14.73
CA ASN A 759 26.07 -7.07 -15.71
C ASN A 759 25.56 -8.44 -15.25
N LEU A 760 24.54 -8.96 -15.95
CA LEU A 760 23.92 -10.26 -15.66
C LEU A 760 24.92 -11.42 -15.68
N THR A 761 25.93 -11.40 -16.54
CA THR A 761 26.95 -12.46 -16.61
C THR A 761 27.77 -12.54 -15.33
N LYS A 762 28.14 -11.40 -14.74
CA LYS A 762 28.84 -11.36 -13.44
C LYS A 762 27.97 -11.88 -12.30
N PHE A 763 26.69 -11.55 -12.33
CA PHE A 763 25.74 -12.08 -11.36
C PHE A 763 25.56 -13.61 -11.51
N ILE A 764 25.45 -14.12 -12.74
CA ILE A 764 25.41 -15.58 -12.98
C ILE A 764 26.68 -16.26 -12.46
N GLN A 765 27.86 -15.67 -12.68
CA GLN A 765 29.13 -16.20 -12.15
C GLN A 765 29.15 -16.29 -10.63
N HIS A 766 28.54 -15.32 -9.94
CA HIS A 766 28.38 -15.36 -8.48
C HIS A 766 27.46 -16.51 -8.06
N ILE A 767 26.30 -16.65 -8.70
CA ILE A 767 25.34 -17.73 -8.39
C ILE A 767 25.92 -19.12 -8.72
N ASP A 768 26.77 -19.23 -9.73
CA ASP A 768 27.48 -20.49 -10.06
C ASP A 768 28.44 -20.93 -8.93
N MET A 769 28.88 -20.01 -8.05
CA MET A 769 29.72 -20.32 -6.88
C MET A 769 28.90 -20.70 -5.64
N ALA A 770 27.59 -20.45 -5.64
CA ALA A 770 26.72 -20.82 -4.55
C ALA A 770 26.45 -22.34 -4.55
N GLU A 771 26.27 -22.90 -3.36
CA GLU A 771 26.05 -24.33 -3.16
C GLU A 771 24.60 -24.61 -2.74
N ILE A 772 23.94 -25.55 -3.41
CA ILE A 772 22.64 -26.10 -2.98
C ILE A 772 22.85 -27.56 -2.57
N LYS A 773 22.51 -27.90 -1.33
CA LYS A 773 22.47 -29.27 -0.83
C LYS A 773 21.06 -29.69 -0.47
N LEU A 774 20.70 -30.91 -0.86
CA LEU A 774 19.46 -31.58 -0.46
C LEU A 774 19.77 -32.66 0.56
N VAL A 775 19.74 -32.32 1.84
CA VAL A 775 20.07 -33.27 2.91
C VAL A 775 18.88 -34.19 3.15
N ASN A 776 19.10 -35.50 3.03
CA ASN A 776 18.06 -36.52 3.17
C ASN A 776 17.54 -36.61 4.62
N GLY A 777 16.22 -36.58 4.77
CA GLY A 777 15.54 -36.91 6.01
C GLY A 777 15.28 -38.42 6.15
N ILE A 778 14.61 -38.79 7.25
CA ILE A 778 14.21 -40.19 7.53
C ILE A 778 13.07 -40.64 6.61
N VAL A 779 12.30 -39.69 6.05
CA VAL A 779 11.20 -39.96 5.12
C VAL A 779 11.71 -39.76 3.68
N PRO A 780 11.42 -40.66 2.73
CA PRO A 780 11.71 -40.44 1.31
C PRO A 780 11.07 -39.14 0.79
N GLU A 781 11.75 -38.43 -0.13
CA GLU A 781 11.31 -37.15 -0.69
C GLU A 781 11.20 -35.97 0.30
N ALA A 782 11.65 -36.19 1.53
CA ALA A 782 11.64 -35.23 2.61
C ALA A 782 13.07 -34.74 2.89
N TYR A 783 13.43 -33.61 2.29
CA TYR A 783 14.79 -33.05 2.36
C TYR A 783 14.86 -31.76 3.17
N SER A 784 16.01 -31.50 3.78
CA SER A 784 16.40 -30.15 4.16
C SER A 784 17.18 -29.49 3.03
N VAL A 785 16.70 -28.34 2.58
CA VAL A 785 17.42 -27.50 1.61
C VAL A 785 18.41 -26.65 2.38
N VAL A 786 19.69 -26.78 2.02
CA VAL A 786 20.76 -25.90 2.51
C VAL A 786 21.28 -25.11 1.32
N TYR A 787 21.15 -23.79 1.39
CA TYR A 787 21.70 -22.88 0.38
C TYR A 787 22.81 -22.05 0.99
N THR A 788 24.02 -22.14 0.42
CA THR A 788 25.21 -21.40 0.85
C THR A 788 25.65 -20.47 -0.27
N THR A 789 25.74 -19.17 0.02
CA THR A 789 26.18 -18.12 -0.91
C THR A 789 27.03 -17.10 -0.15
N THR A 790 27.44 -16.01 -0.79
CA THR A 790 28.13 -14.90 -0.13
C THR A 790 27.39 -13.59 -0.34
N ASP A 791 27.43 -12.70 0.66
CA ASP A 791 26.99 -11.32 0.45
C ASP A 791 28.01 -10.51 -0.33
N ILE A 792 27.69 -9.25 -0.63
CA ILE A 792 28.58 -8.38 -1.42
C ILE A 792 29.95 -8.11 -0.75
N SER A 793 30.06 -8.32 0.57
CA SER A 793 31.32 -8.20 1.30
C SER A 793 32.14 -9.49 1.27
N GLY A 794 31.62 -10.56 0.67
CA GLY A 794 32.21 -11.89 0.64
C GLY A 794 31.93 -12.70 1.91
N LYS A 795 31.03 -12.24 2.79
CA LYS A 795 30.65 -12.99 3.99
C LYS A 795 29.67 -14.10 3.61
N GLU A 796 29.92 -15.31 4.09
CA GLU A 796 29.03 -16.45 3.87
C GLU A 796 27.62 -16.17 4.44
N ILE A 797 26.60 -16.49 3.63
CA ILE A 797 25.20 -16.61 4.03
C ILE A 797 24.80 -18.06 3.83
N LYS A 798 24.24 -18.67 4.87
CA LYS A 798 23.76 -20.05 4.81
C LYS A 798 22.35 -20.16 5.35
N LEU A 799 21.41 -20.56 4.49
CA LEU A 799 20.00 -20.74 4.83
C LEU A 799 19.64 -22.22 4.87
N TYR A 800 18.89 -22.61 5.89
CA TYR A 800 18.39 -23.98 6.08
C TYR A 800 16.87 -23.95 6.13
N LEU A 801 16.21 -24.68 5.23
CA LEU A 801 14.76 -24.88 5.25
C LEU A 801 14.44 -26.37 5.18
N ASN A 802 13.77 -26.90 6.19
CA ASN A 802 13.29 -28.28 6.16
C ASN A 802 12.01 -28.37 5.31
N ALA A 803 12.10 -28.98 4.14
CA ALA A 803 11.00 -29.05 3.18
C ALA A 803 9.97 -30.14 3.50
N ALA A 804 10.26 -30.98 4.50
CA ALA A 804 9.51 -32.16 4.86
C ALA A 804 8.53 -31.97 6.02
N ASN A 805 8.93 -31.15 7.00
CA ASN A 805 8.27 -31.10 8.30
C ASN A 805 8.12 -29.66 8.81
N ASN A 806 7.72 -29.53 10.08
CA ASN A 806 7.50 -28.25 10.75
C ASN A 806 8.70 -27.80 11.59
N GLU A 807 9.93 -28.09 11.17
CA GLU A 807 11.13 -27.60 11.85
C GLU A 807 11.34 -26.09 11.58
N MET A 808 11.84 -25.38 12.59
CA MET A 808 12.24 -23.98 12.45
C MET A 808 13.44 -23.86 11.49
N PRO A 809 13.38 -22.96 10.50
CA PRO A 809 14.52 -22.66 9.63
C PRO A 809 15.72 -22.11 10.43
N LYS A 810 16.91 -22.19 9.81
CA LYS A 810 18.15 -21.61 10.36
C LYS A 810 18.80 -20.62 9.40
N ILE A 811 19.49 -19.63 9.97
CA ILE A 811 20.37 -18.70 9.28
C ILE A 811 21.75 -18.83 9.93
N ASN A 812 22.77 -19.18 9.14
CA ASN A 812 24.15 -19.37 9.60
C ASN A 812 24.29 -20.33 10.80
N GLY A 813 23.44 -21.35 10.87
CA GLY A 813 23.44 -22.36 11.93
C GLY A 813 22.53 -22.05 13.12
N GLU A 814 22.08 -20.81 13.26
CA GLU A 814 21.18 -20.38 14.34
C GLU A 814 19.71 -20.46 13.91
N TYR A 815 18.84 -20.89 14.82
CA TYR A 815 17.40 -20.92 14.58
C TYR A 815 16.85 -19.51 14.40
N LEU A 816 15.86 -19.37 13.52
CA LEU A 816 15.20 -18.09 13.30
C LEU A 816 14.49 -17.61 14.58
N ASP A 817 14.72 -16.35 14.94
CA ASP A 817 14.02 -15.66 16.01
C ASP A 817 12.64 -15.16 15.53
N TYR A 818 11.57 -15.67 16.15
CA TYR A 818 10.19 -15.27 15.87
C TYR A 818 9.62 -14.30 16.91
N GLU A 819 10.39 -13.98 17.96
CA GLU A 819 10.01 -13.12 19.06
C GLU A 819 11.07 -12.01 19.28
N PRO A 820 11.49 -11.28 18.22
CA PRO A 820 12.52 -10.26 18.36
C PRO A 820 12.13 -9.18 19.37
N ASP A 821 13.11 -8.64 20.09
CA ASP A 821 12.90 -7.63 21.15
C ASP A 821 12.20 -6.36 20.62
N LYS A 822 12.33 -6.06 19.33
CA LYS A 822 11.75 -4.89 18.68
C LYS A 822 10.47 -5.23 17.91
N LEU A 823 9.46 -4.37 18.04
CA LEU A 823 8.25 -4.41 17.21
C LEU A 823 8.56 -3.93 15.78
N PHE A 824 9.32 -2.86 15.66
CA PHE A 824 9.79 -2.30 14.39
C PHE A 824 11.30 -2.11 14.47
N ASP A 825 12.04 -2.64 13.50
CA ASP A 825 13.49 -2.51 13.46
C ASP A 825 14.00 -2.21 12.05
N SER A 826 14.28 -0.94 11.81
CA SER A 826 15.08 -0.45 10.69
C SER A 826 15.93 0.75 11.14
N PRO A 827 16.84 1.26 10.29
CA PRO A 827 17.54 2.52 10.56
C PRO A 827 16.62 3.75 10.66
N TYR A 828 15.40 3.66 10.10
CA TYR A 828 14.48 4.80 9.95
C TYR A 828 13.25 4.71 10.86
N MET A 829 12.99 3.56 11.47
CA MET A 829 11.88 3.32 12.38
C MET A 829 12.23 2.24 13.40
N GLN A 830 12.16 2.60 14.68
CA GLN A 830 12.54 1.72 15.78
C GLN A 830 11.53 1.78 16.92
N SER A 831 11.14 0.62 17.43
CA SER A 831 10.29 0.48 18.62
C SER A 831 10.57 -0.82 19.33
N LEU A 832 10.72 -0.77 20.66
CA LEU A 832 10.73 -1.97 21.49
C LEU A 832 9.32 -2.57 21.53
N TYR A 833 9.24 -3.89 21.48
CA TYR A 833 7.95 -4.58 21.61
C TYR A 833 7.28 -4.23 22.94
N ASP A 834 5.98 -4.00 22.92
CA ASP A 834 5.15 -3.64 24.08
C ASP A 834 5.48 -2.30 24.76
N SER A 835 6.23 -1.40 24.07
CA SER A 835 6.67 -0.14 24.67
C SER A 835 5.75 1.07 24.46
N GLY A 836 4.89 1.04 23.43
CA GLY A 836 4.08 2.19 23.03
C GLY A 836 4.86 3.39 22.51
N VAL A 837 6.17 3.23 22.29
CA VAL A 837 7.06 4.31 21.83
C VAL A 837 7.75 3.90 20.54
N THR A 838 7.59 4.71 19.50
CA THR A 838 8.26 4.54 18.22
C THR A 838 9.03 5.79 17.84
N ASN A 839 10.30 5.62 17.47
CA ASN A 839 11.15 6.68 16.92
C ASN A 839 11.25 6.52 15.41
N ILE A 840 10.95 7.59 14.68
CA ILE A 840 11.04 7.66 13.21
C ILE A 840 12.03 8.78 12.87
N MET A 841 12.98 8.50 11.99
CA MET A 841 13.98 9.49 11.57
C MET A 841 14.28 9.35 10.09
N CYS A 842 14.32 10.46 9.36
CA CYS A 842 14.67 10.51 7.94
C CYS A 842 14.99 11.95 7.52
N GLY A 843 15.94 12.14 6.59
CA GLY A 843 16.20 13.47 6.02
C GLY A 843 16.69 14.54 7.03
N GLY A 844 17.21 14.13 8.19
CA GLY A 844 17.56 15.04 9.29
C GLY A 844 16.37 15.49 10.14
N ARG A 845 15.16 14.97 9.88
CA ARG A 845 13.96 15.15 10.69
C ARG A 845 13.70 13.93 11.56
N ASP A 846 13.09 14.14 12.71
CA ASP A 846 12.70 13.11 13.66
C ASP A 846 11.25 13.26 14.12
N LEU A 847 10.65 12.14 14.51
CA LEU A 847 9.32 12.06 15.10
C LEU A 847 9.30 10.92 16.11
N THR A 848 9.03 11.25 17.36
CA THR A 848 8.75 10.26 18.41
C THR A 848 7.25 10.19 18.67
N LEU A 849 6.68 9.02 18.47
CA LEU A 849 5.29 8.72 18.79
C LEU A 849 5.26 7.98 20.12
N SER A 850 4.52 8.52 21.10
CA SER A 850 4.26 7.89 22.39
C SER A 850 2.75 7.82 22.60
N PHE A 851 2.26 6.59 22.81
CA PHE A 851 0.85 6.24 22.91
C PHE A 851 0.37 6.13 24.36
#